data_AF-A0A1Z3HH66-F1
#
_entry.id   AF-A0A1Z3HH66-F1
#
_cell.length_a   1.000
_cell.length_b   1.000
_cell.length_c   1.000
_cell.angle_alpha   90.00
_cell.angle_beta   90.00
_cell.angle_gamma   90.00
#
_symmetry.space_group_name_H-M   'P 1'
#
loop_
_entity.id
_entity.type
_entity.pdbx_description
1 polymer ?
#
loop_
_entity_poly.entity_id
_entity_poly.type
_entity_poly.pdbx_seq_one_letter_code
_entity_poly.pdbx_strand_id
1 'polypeptide(L)'
;MAPTRYNRSGWTRLAITLLATGLATGAMATLVPVATAQNTNPSPPTNPDPPPSTPPTNPLPPANPGTNTPTPEIDIDDVPSPILRPVVSPLELPQLLIQGQPTLVGYPAVANAAIEPLAILRLPFPEVPLWLFPPGHRQLTSGSLPSNFPAGLLISPPLLSLDPSLLQGMPNVPGTTQVPYIYIDPGQQSEVSPITIPSADPNVVVNSPSQTLGLSPAMENCYGHTQSQAEIDSGLANQLIQCYTQNLEVAQQHNNQAWTAYALNNLAVAHFIRGDYRQALAYHQQLLTQAQAQASDLEIGIALAGLGAAHAALGQYDQAIEQYRQALDHLPQAKAPQWRALTLRNLGNALLGQGQIQSAIEYQHQSLAISGAIGDTYGQAQARGNLGNAYALSGRFDDAVTVQQQSLELARQLQDPLQEAQALLGLGTTYGYQQDYDQAVDYYGQALTLTRRLQARLGEGIALTNLGDALFRLNRLSEAEGRLYQGIAIWESLRAGLGTNDSFKVSIFETQAATYRNLQEVLVAQGKIQPALEVAERGRARAFVELVARRSGAQLTAPSPPTIAAISRLARQQNLALVEYSIIRDQFVETPHGASVQFTNEPQESALFAWVVQPSGQVKFQRLDWPADWPSLEQVVQQGRRAMGLRGRGIDVVYTPEPRSDPDAATDLQRLHRLLIEPIAAWLPPEAETPVVFVPQEELFLVPFPALQDAEGQYFLAHHTPMTAPSIQLLGLTLERANRRQVTMPSADWLIVGNPMMPSVPLDEQSPQPLPELPGAEAEAVAIAALVNSQALTGATATESLITQRLPQARYIHLATHGLLDDIDGEGIPGAIALTPDNHEDGFLTANELFQLKLQADLVVLSACDTGGGRITGDGVIGLSRSFLSSGANSVVVSLWTVPDVATADLMTAFYQALPTTSHKAQALRQAMLSTQQRHPHPSAWAGFTLIGDWR
;
A
#
# COMPACT_ATOMS: atom_id res chain seq x y z
N MET A 1 36.19 -30.36 -21.19
CA MET A 1 37.48 -30.54 -21.90
C MET A 1 37.96 -29.18 -22.37
N ALA A 2 39.27 -28.99 -22.52
CA ALA A 2 39.90 -27.74 -22.98
C ALA A 2 40.30 -27.84 -24.47
N PRO A 3 40.80 -26.78 -25.13
CA PRO A 3 40.28 -25.40 -25.17
C PRO A 3 40.33 -24.79 -26.60
N THR A 4 39.78 -23.58 -26.80
CA THR A 4 40.30 -22.67 -27.84
C THR A 4 40.16 -21.20 -27.46
N ARG A 5 41.08 -20.37 -27.95
CA ARG A 5 41.14 -18.91 -27.76
C ARG A 5 40.65 -18.19 -29.02
N TYR A 6 40.17 -16.96 -28.90
CA TYR A 6 40.73 -15.83 -29.68
C TYR A 6 40.52 -14.50 -28.94
N ASN A 7 41.13 -13.41 -29.43
CA ASN A 7 41.52 -12.26 -28.61
C ASN A 7 41.50 -10.93 -29.38
N ARG A 8 40.99 -9.86 -28.74
CA ARG A 8 41.29 -8.42 -28.90
C ARG A 8 41.13 -7.67 -30.25
N SER A 9 40.32 -6.60 -30.17
CA SER A 9 40.66 -5.18 -30.48
C SER A 9 40.75 -4.64 -31.92
N GLY A 10 40.39 -3.34 -32.06
CA GLY A 10 40.63 -2.46 -33.23
C GLY A 10 39.34 -2.19 -34.03
N TRP A 11 38.90 -0.96 -34.29
CA TRP A 11 39.63 0.13 -34.96
C TRP A 11 39.01 1.52 -34.67
N THR A 12 39.68 2.60 -35.10
CA THR A 12 39.23 3.99 -34.89
C THR A 12 39.49 4.88 -36.11
N ARG A 13 38.57 5.82 -36.38
CA ARG A 13 38.67 6.98 -37.30
C ARG A 13 38.93 6.74 -38.80
N LEU A 14 38.05 7.31 -39.62
CA LEU A 14 38.45 8.26 -40.68
C LEU A 14 37.28 9.20 -41.01
N ALA A 15 37.57 10.33 -41.65
CA ALA A 15 36.62 11.40 -42.01
C ALA A 15 37.08 12.11 -43.29
N ILE A 16 36.19 12.87 -43.96
CA ILE A 16 36.41 14.12 -44.74
C ILE A 16 35.26 14.39 -45.75
N THR A 17 34.47 15.44 -45.45
CA THR A 17 34.03 16.58 -46.29
C THR A 17 33.80 16.46 -47.82
N LEU A 18 32.61 16.85 -48.31
CA LEU A 18 32.43 17.95 -49.30
C LEU A 18 30.96 18.40 -49.55
N LEU A 19 30.78 19.47 -50.35
CA LEU A 19 29.60 20.36 -50.45
C LEU A 19 28.74 20.21 -51.73
N ALA A 20 27.44 20.56 -51.64
CA ALA A 20 26.62 21.21 -52.69
C ALA A 20 25.25 21.70 -52.13
N THR A 21 25.12 22.94 -51.63
CA THR A 21 24.47 24.10 -52.30
C THR A 21 22.97 24.02 -52.63
N GLY A 22 22.16 24.88 -51.99
CA GLY A 22 20.80 25.25 -52.40
C GLY A 22 20.34 26.53 -51.67
N LEU A 23 20.13 27.63 -52.39
CA LEU A 23 19.83 28.96 -51.82
C LEU A 23 18.43 29.47 -52.20
N ALA A 24 17.75 30.10 -51.24
CA ALA A 24 16.66 31.07 -51.44
C ALA A 24 16.71 32.10 -50.30
N THR A 25 16.22 33.34 -50.51
CA THR A 25 16.58 34.50 -49.68
C THR A 25 15.43 35.47 -49.37
N GLY A 26 15.50 36.13 -48.21
CA GLY A 26 14.63 37.23 -47.77
C GLY A 26 14.76 37.46 -46.25
N ALA A 27 15.65 38.33 -45.76
CA ALA A 27 15.47 39.79 -45.63
C ALA A 27 14.41 40.17 -44.57
N MET A 28 14.79 40.49 -43.32
CA MET A 28 15.37 41.78 -42.84
C MET A 28 14.31 42.86 -42.53
N ALA A 29 14.05 43.11 -41.24
CA ALA A 29 14.06 44.45 -40.61
C ALA A 29 13.75 44.38 -39.10
N THR A 30 14.44 45.17 -38.29
CA THR A 30 14.10 45.49 -36.89
C THR A 30 13.70 46.96 -36.79
N LEU A 31 12.92 47.32 -35.75
CA LEU A 31 12.92 48.67 -35.14
C LEU A 31 12.22 48.66 -33.78
N VAL A 32 12.52 49.64 -32.93
CA VAL A 32 12.08 49.72 -31.51
C VAL A 32 11.61 51.17 -31.20
N PRO A 33 11.38 51.62 -29.95
CA PRO A 33 10.06 52.01 -29.44
C PRO A 33 9.79 53.54 -29.40
N VAL A 34 8.55 53.91 -29.02
CA VAL A 34 8.20 55.23 -28.47
C VAL A 34 7.21 55.05 -27.30
N ALA A 35 7.30 55.90 -26.28
CA ALA A 35 6.37 55.98 -25.15
C ALA A 35 6.11 57.47 -24.79
N THR A 36 5.00 57.79 -24.09
CA THR A 36 4.87 58.84 -23.03
C THR A 36 3.40 59.13 -22.62
N ALA A 37 3.25 59.92 -21.54
CA ALA A 37 2.03 60.43 -20.87
C ALA A 37 1.29 59.41 -19.96
N GLN A 38 1.01 59.61 -18.66
CA GLN A 38 0.67 60.80 -17.81
C GLN A 38 -0.77 61.31 -18.00
N ASN A 39 -1.57 61.65 -16.96
CA ASN A 39 -1.50 61.49 -15.48
C ASN A 39 -2.89 61.86 -14.86
N THR A 40 -3.02 61.84 -13.52
CA THR A 40 -4.01 62.50 -12.62
C THR A 40 -5.23 61.72 -12.11
N ASN A 41 -5.66 62.10 -10.90
CA ASN A 41 -6.70 61.53 -10.01
C ASN A 41 -7.16 62.64 -9.04
N PRO A 42 -8.46 62.76 -8.65
CA PRO A 42 -8.78 62.69 -7.20
C PRO A 42 -10.20 62.20 -6.80
N SER A 43 -10.36 61.87 -5.50
CA SER A 43 -11.59 61.52 -4.74
C SER A 43 -12.27 62.76 -4.09
N PRO A 44 -13.22 62.70 -3.10
CA PRO A 44 -14.20 61.67 -2.64
C PRO A 44 -15.66 62.25 -2.48
N PRO A 45 -16.61 61.57 -1.79
CA PRO A 45 -17.21 62.13 -0.52
C PRO A 45 -17.66 61.05 0.54
N THR A 46 -17.24 61.07 1.83
CA THR A 46 -17.80 61.73 3.06
C THR A 46 -19.12 61.18 3.69
N ASN A 47 -19.10 60.91 5.02
CA ASN A 47 -20.19 60.38 5.90
C ASN A 47 -20.84 61.49 6.80
N PRO A 48 -22.01 61.25 7.45
CA PRO A 48 -22.06 61.39 8.94
C PRO A 48 -23.08 60.50 9.71
N ASP A 49 -22.83 60.30 11.02
CA ASP A 49 -23.64 59.57 12.03
C ASP A 49 -24.37 60.56 13.02
N PRO A 50 -24.87 60.22 14.25
CA PRO A 50 -25.30 58.95 14.91
C PRO A 50 -26.69 59.08 15.63
N PRO A 51 -26.81 58.87 16.97
CA PRO A 51 -27.24 57.69 17.77
C PRO A 51 -28.78 57.69 18.08
N PRO A 52 -29.41 56.94 19.06
CA PRO A 52 -28.96 56.04 20.15
C PRO A 52 -29.70 54.65 20.13
N SER A 53 -29.99 53.84 21.17
CA SER A 53 -29.92 53.91 22.66
C SER A 53 -29.88 52.52 23.34
N THR A 54 -29.42 52.45 24.60
CA THR A 54 -29.31 51.27 25.51
C THR A 54 -29.41 51.75 26.99
N PRO A 55 -29.15 50.97 28.07
CA PRO A 55 -29.02 49.51 28.27
C PRO A 55 -30.24 49.01 29.11
N PRO A 56 -30.24 48.49 30.37
CA PRO A 56 -29.23 48.02 31.37
C PRO A 56 -29.30 46.47 31.59
N THR A 57 -28.67 45.77 32.56
CA THR A 57 -27.80 46.10 33.71
C THR A 57 -26.75 44.98 33.95
N ASN A 58 -25.66 45.30 34.67
CA ASN A 58 -24.52 44.45 35.09
C ASN A 58 -24.80 43.70 36.45
N PRO A 59 -23.88 42.97 37.16
CA PRO A 59 -22.42 42.78 37.00
C PRO A 59 -21.77 41.37 37.24
N LEU A 60 -20.62 41.12 36.57
CA LEU A 60 -19.28 40.58 36.98
C LEU A 60 -19.03 39.44 38.06
N PRO A 61 -17.83 38.78 38.07
CA PRO A 61 -17.54 37.43 38.65
C PRO A 61 -16.66 37.50 39.95
N PRO A 62 -15.80 36.53 40.40
CA PRO A 62 -15.50 35.13 39.97
C PRO A 62 -15.29 34.05 41.10
N ALA A 63 -15.12 32.76 40.73
CA ALA A 63 -14.30 31.75 41.46
C ALA A 63 -14.18 30.38 40.74
N ASN A 64 -13.13 29.61 41.09
CA ASN A 64 -12.91 28.16 40.86
C ASN A 64 -12.92 27.47 42.28
N PRO A 65 -12.86 26.13 42.52
CA PRO A 65 -12.69 24.98 41.60
C PRO A 65 -13.54 23.70 41.89
N GLY A 66 -13.45 22.68 41.02
CA GLY A 66 -13.27 21.28 41.48
C GLY A 66 -14.34 20.18 41.21
N THR A 67 -13.82 18.96 41.02
CA THR A 67 -14.39 17.59 41.29
C THR A 67 -15.58 17.00 40.48
N ASN A 68 -15.25 15.92 39.75
CA ASN A 68 -15.86 14.56 39.75
C ASN A 68 -17.38 14.30 39.50
N THR A 69 -17.68 13.70 38.32
CA THR A 69 -18.47 12.43 38.05
C THR A 69 -19.86 12.17 38.69
N PRO A 70 -20.71 11.23 38.17
CA PRO A 70 -20.63 10.40 36.96
C PRO A 70 -21.88 10.48 36.03
N THR A 71 -21.94 9.62 35.01
CA THR A 71 -23.11 9.33 34.15
C THR A 71 -24.13 8.38 34.81
N PRO A 72 -25.42 8.41 34.41
CA PRO A 72 -26.41 7.42 34.79
C PRO A 72 -26.49 6.22 33.82
N GLU A 73 -26.75 5.03 34.36
CA GLU A 73 -27.25 3.86 33.63
C GLU A 73 -28.79 3.87 33.60
N ILE A 74 -29.41 3.06 32.73
CA ILE A 74 -30.86 2.78 32.74
C ILE A 74 -31.02 1.26 32.64
N ASP A 75 -31.84 0.71 33.54
CA ASP A 75 -32.06 -0.73 33.74
C ASP A 75 -33.35 -1.22 33.04
N ILE A 76 -33.54 -2.54 32.94
CA ILE A 76 -34.61 -3.19 32.16
C ILE A 76 -35.39 -4.17 33.06
N ASP A 77 -36.72 -3.99 33.12
CA ASP A 77 -37.62 -4.97 33.75
C ASP A 77 -39.03 -4.90 33.11
N ASP A 78 -39.50 -5.98 32.48
CA ASP A 78 -40.83 -6.57 32.74
C ASP A 78 -41.03 -7.94 32.02
N VAL A 79 -41.87 -8.81 32.60
CA VAL A 79 -41.97 -10.27 32.33
C VAL A 79 -43.45 -10.71 32.50
N PRO A 80 -44.11 -11.54 31.64
CA PRO A 80 -43.97 -13.02 31.76
C PRO A 80 -44.37 -13.95 30.58
N SER A 81 -43.97 -15.24 30.73
CA SER A 81 -44.39 -16.43 29.95
C SER A 81 -45.80 -16.95 30.35
N PRO A 82 -46.42 -17.95 29.65
CA PRO A 82 -46.22 -19.34 30.08
C PRO A 82 -46.40 -20.51 29.04
N ILE A 83 -45.48 -21.49 29.12
CA ILE A 83 -45.68 -22.97 29.23
C ILE A 83 -46.70 -23.72 28.30
N LEU A 84 -46.24 -24.70 27.49
CA LEU A 84 -46.58 -26.15 27.57
C LEU A 84 -45.99 -27.06 26.44
N ARG A 85 -45.69 -28.32 26.80
CA ARG A 85 -45.51 -29.56 25.97
C ARG A 85 -46.66 -30.56 26.36
N PRO A 86 -46.74 -31.89 26.03
CA PRO A 86 -45.83 -32.84 25.33
C PRO A 86 -46.54 -33.92 24.41
N VAL A 87 -45.86 -35.07 24.14
CA VAL A 87 -46.39 -36.48 24.00
C VAL A 87 -46.28 -37.24 22.62
N VAL A 88 -45.25 -38.12 22.54
CA VAL A 88 -45.24 -39.56 22.09
C VAL A 88 -45.20 -40.00 20.59
N SER A 89 -44.56 -41.16 20.38
CA SER A 89 -44.29 -41.95 19.13
C SER A 89 -44.85 -43.40 19.29
N PRO A 90 -44.35 -44.49 18.64
CA PRO A 90 -44.07 -44.81 17.22
C PRO A 90 -44.88 -46.06 16.75
N LEU A 91 -44.68 -46.61 15.53
CA LEU A 91 -44.80 -48.07 15.19
C LEU A 91 -44.33 -48.43 13.75
N GLU A 92 -44.48 -49.70 13.33
CA GLU A 92 -43.57 -50.44 12.43
C GLU A 92 -44.07 -50.80 10.99
N LEU A 93 -43.14 -51.35 10.19
CA LEU A 93 -43.26 -51.87 8.81
C LEU A 93 -44.10 -53.16 8.67
N PRO A 94 -44.54 -53.48 7.43
CA PRO A 94 -44.12 -54.77 6.84
C PRO A 94 -43.69 -54.70 5.35
N GLN A 95 -43.09 -55.79 4.85
CA GLN A 95 -42.49 -55.94 3.51
C GLN A 95 -43.48 -56.40 2.42
N LEU A 96 -43.19 -56.13 1.14
CA LEU A 96 -43.17 -57.14 0.05
C LEU A 96 -42.52 -56.62 -1.26
N LEU A 97 -42.52 -57.43 -2.33
CA LEU A 97 -41.53 -57.42 -3.43
C LEU A 97 -42.12 -57.29 -4.86
N ILE A 98 -41.30 -56.72 -5.76
CA ILE A 98 -41.15 -57.02 -7.21
C ILE A 98 -42.04 -56.32 -8.28
N GLN A 99 -41.32 -55.77 -9.29
CA GLN A 99 -41.68 -55.38 -10.68
C GLN A 99 -42.66 -54.21 -10.97
N GLY A 100 -42.15 -53.20 -11.70
CA GLY A 100 -42.94 -52.15 -12.34
C GLY A 100 -42.18 -50.86 -12.73
N GLN A 101 -41.47 -50.86 -13.86
CA GLN A 101 -41.11 -49.63 -14.61
C GLN A 101 -42.33 -49.23 -15.49
N PRO A 102 -42.62 -47.94 -15.78
CA PRO A 102 -41.64 -47.08 -16.47
C PRO A 102 -41.65 -45.54 -16.24
N THR A 103 -40.55 -44.92 -16.69
CA THR A 103 -40.41 -43.54 -17.24
C THR A 103 -40.70 -42.30 -16.38
N LEU A 104 -39.66 -41.48 -16.21
CA LEU A 104 -39.76 -40.05 -15.88
C LEU A 104 -40.04 -39.19 -17.13
N VAL A 105 -40.52 -37.96 -16.92
CA VAL A 105 -40.31 -36.81 -17.81
C VAL A 105 -39.23 -35.94 -17.16
N GLY A 106 -38.17 -35.60 -17.90
CA GLY A 106 -36.92 -35.09 -17.31
C GLY A 106 -36.55 -33.64 -17.65
N TYR A 107 -35.69 -33.07 -16.81
CA TYR A 107 -34.86 -31.92 -17.15
C TYR A 107 -33.74 -32.33 -18.13
N PRO A 108 -33.23 -31.42 -18.99
CA PRO A 108 -32.11 -31.73 -19.88
C PRO A 108 -30.81 -31.93 -19.08
N ALA A 109 -30.14 -33.07 -19.30
CA ALA A 109 -28.89 -33.39 -18.62
C ALA A 109 -27.68 -32.70 -19.27
N VAL A 110 -26.85 -32.03 -18.47
CA VAL A 110 -25.48 -31.67 -18.86
C VAL A 110 -24.60 -32.91 -18.74
N ALA A 111 -23.84 -33.24 -19.79
CA ALA A 111 -23.15 -34.52 -19.89
C ALA A 111 -21.81 -34.54 -19.14
N ASN A 112 -21.68 -35.51 -18.22
CA ASN A 112 -20.47 -36.06 -17.59
C ASN A 112 -19.14 -35.30 -17.82
N ALA A 113 -18.79 -34.42 -16.89
CA ALA A 113 -17.46 -34.44 -16.29
C ALA A 113 -17.58 -35.11 -14.91
N ALA A 114 -16.58 -35.91 -14.51
CA ALA A 114 -16.58 -36.58 -13.19
C ALA A 114 -16.16 -35.59 -12.10
N ILE A 115 -17.06 -34.69 -11.73
CA ILE A 115 -16.90 -33.78 -10.59
C ILE A 115 -17.00 -34.61 -9.31
N GLU A 116 -15.95 -34.62 -8.48
CA GLU A 116 -16.07 -35.20 -7.13
C GLU A 116 -17.19 -34.48 -6.37
N PRO A 117 -18.16 -35.19 -5.76
CA PRO A 117 -19.37 -34.53 -5.29
C PRO A 117 -19.14 -33.52 -4.14
N LEU A 118 -17.99 -33.59 -3.44
CA LEU A 118 -17.59 -32.56 -2.46
C LEU A 118 -17.19 -31.22 -3.11
N ALA A 119 -16.77 -31.21 -4.38
CA ALA A 119 -16.37 -29.99 -5.09
C ALA A 119 -17.55 -29.07 -5.45
N ILE A 120 -18.80 -29.55 -5.32
CA ILE A 120 -20.02 -28.76 -5.49
C ILE A 120 -20.33 -27.93 -4.22
N LEU A 121 -19.95 -28.43 -3.04
CA LEU A 121 -20.26 -27.80 -1.75
C LEU A 121 -19.16 -26.86 -1.24
N ARG A 122 -17.91 -26.99 -1.74
CA ARG A 122 -16.81 -26.07 -1.37
C ARG A 122 -17.20 -24.65 -1.75
N LEU A 123 -17.14 -23.72 -0.80
CA LEU A 123 -17.30 -22.31 -1.14
C LEU A 123 -16.15 -21.91 -2.07
N PRO A 124 -16.40 -21.24 -3.21
CA PRO A 124 -15.33 -20.58 -3.93
C PRO A 124 -14.60 -19.64 -2.97
N PHE A 125 -13.26 -19.65 -2.97
CA PHE A 125 -12.54 -18.64 -2.19
C PHE A 125 -12.97 -17.26 -2.69
N PRO A 126 -13.17 -16.31 -1.77
CA PRO A 126 -13.76 -15.03 -2.12
C PRO A 126 -12.85 -14.37 -3.13
N GLU A 127 -13.50 -13.74 -4.10
CA GLU A 127 -12.81 -12.83 -5.00
C GLU A 127 -12.06 -11.76 -4.19
N VAL A 128 -10.90 -11.37 -4.70
CA VAL A 128 -10.27 -10.10 -4.31
C VAL A 128 -10.72 -9.06 -5.33
N PRO A 129 -11.86 -8.40 -5.13
CA PRO A 129 -12.29 -7.35 -6.02
C PRO A 129 -11.28 -6.21 -5.94
N LEU A 130 -10.72 -5.80 -7.08
CA LEU A 130 -9.93 -4.58 -7.12
C LEU A 130 -10.88 -3.38 -7.10
N TRP A 131 -11.30 -3.00 -5.89
CA TRP A 131 -12.08 -1.80 -5.67
C TRP A 131 -11.27 -0.56 -6.03
N LEU A 132 -11.78 0.18 -7.00
CA LEU A 132 -11.15 1.41 -7.43
C LEU A 132 -11.51 2.53 -6.46
N PHE A 133 -10.46 3.09 -5.84
CA PHE A 133 -10.51 4.37 -5.16
C PHE A 133 -10.83 5.50 -6.16
N PRO A 134 -11.37 6.64 -5.70
CA PRO A 134 -11.86 7.70 -6.58
C PRO A 134 -10.70 8.42 -7.32
N PRO A 135 -11.01 9.37 -8.24
CA PRO A 135 -10.00 10.01 -9.08
C PRO A 135 -8.87 10.66 -8.26
N GLY A 136 -7.64 10.16 -8.45
CA GLY A 136 -6.42 10.68 -7.79
C GLY A 136 -5.61 9.66 -6.97
N HIS A 137 -6.13 8.45 -6.72
CA HIS A 137 -5.60 7.62 -5.60
C HIS A 137 -4.98 6.25 -5.96
N ARG A 138 -4.36 6.14 -7.14
CA ARG A 138 -3.44 5.01 -7.42
C ARG A 138 -2.03 5.39 -6.98
N GLN A 139 -1.61 4.97 -5.78
CA GLN A 139 -0.18 4.92 -5.47
C GLN A 139 0.42 3.70 -6.19
N LEU A 140 1.45 3.93 -6.99
CA LEU A 140 2.30 2.86 -7.48
C LEU A 140 3.29 2.48 -6.39
N THR A 141 3.29 1.22 -5.96
CA THR A 141 4.43 0.68 -5.20
C THR A 141 5.65 0.70 -6.12
N SER A 142 6.68 1.48 -5.79
CA SER A 142 7.94 1.55 -6.57
C SER A 142 8.82 0.30 -6.38
N GLY A 143 8.25 -0.86 -6.69
CA GLY A 143 8.95 -2.13 -6.81
C GLY A 143 9.93 -2.07 -7.97
N SER A 144 11.14 -2.56 -7.73
CA SER A 144 12.20 -2.67 -8.73
C SER A 144 11.79 -3.67 -9.82
N LEU A 145 11.44 -3.18 -11.01
CA LEU A 145 11.44 -4.01 -12.21
C LEU A 145 12.84 -4.59 -12.39
N PRO A 146 13.03 -5.93 -12.37
CA PRO A 146 14.34 -6.52 -12.61
C PRO A 146 14.77 -6.19 -14.05
N SER A 147 15.88 -5.46 -14.17
CA SER A 147 16.34 -4.83 -15.41
C SER A 147 17.01 -5.81 -16.40
N ASN A 148 16.39 -6.97 -16.61
CA ASN A 148 16.88 -8.02 -17.52
C ASN A 148 15.74 -8.80 -18.21
N PHE A 149 14.93 -8.13 -19.02
CA PHE A 149 14.19 -8.78 -20.10
C PHE A 149 14.90 -8.52 -21.45
N PRO A 150 15.43 -9.55 -22.15
CA PRO A 150 15.97 -9.37 -23.49
C PRO A 150 14.83 -9.08 -24.47
N ALA A 151 14.81 -7.87 -25.03
CA ALA A 151 13.83 -7.45 -26.04
C ALA A 151 14.08 -8.19 -27.37
N GLY A 152 13.61 -9.45 -27.47
CA GLY A 152 14.06 -10.32 -28.55
C GLY A 152 13.39 -11.69 -28.71
N LEU A 153 12.07 -11.83 -28.50
CA LEU A 153 11.31 -12.96 -29.10
C LEU A 153 9.79 -12.70 -29.24
N LEU A 154 9.41 -11.49 -29.69
CA LEU A 154 8.05 -11.22 -30.16
C LEU A 154 7.80 -11.93 -31.50
N ILE A 155 7.39 -13.20 -31.46
CA ILE A 155 6.73 -13.85 -32.60
C ILE A 155 5.27 -13.43 -32.58
N SER A 156 4.97 -12.31 -33.23
CA SER A 156 3.58 -11.90 -33.48
C SER A 156 2.88 -12.99 -34.31
N PRO A 157 1.74 -13.56 -33.86
CA PRO A 157 0.84 -14.23 -34.79
C PRO A 157 0.36 -13.19 -35.81
N PRO A 158 0.22 -13.53 -37.11
CA PRO A 158 -0.20 -12.57 -38.10
C PRO A 158 -1.63 -12.09 -37.85
N LEU A 159 -1.87 -10.80 -38.05
CA LEU A 159 -3.21 -10.21 -38.08
C LEU A 159 -4.02 -10.82 -39.23
N LEU A 160 -4.77 -11.89 -38.93
CA LEU A 160 -5.76 -12.44 -39.84
C LEU A 160 -7.01 -11.54 -39.82
N SER A 161 -7.01 -10.55 -40.71
CA SER A 161 -8.25 -9.92 -41.16
C SER A 161 -9.16 -10.98 -41.76
N LEU A 162 -10.29 -11.26 -41.11
CA LEU A 162 -11.25 -12.25 -41.58
C LEU A 162 -11.95 -11.74 -42.86
N ASP A 163 -11.51 -12.27 -44.00
CA ASP A 163 -12.16 -12.10 -45.29
C ASP A 163 -13.53 -12.80 -45.28
N PRO A 164 -14.65 -12.08 -45.48
CA PRO A 164 -16.00 -12.67 -45.46
C PRO A 164 -16.29 -13.68 -46.59
N SER A 165 -15.42 -13.83 -47.59
CA SER A 165 -15.68 -14.62 -48.80
C SER A 165 -15.47 -16.14 -48.66
N LEU A 166 -14.86 -16.62 -47.58
CA LEU A 166 -14.51 -18.04 -47.40
C LEU A 166 -15.67 -18.96 -46.92
N LEU A 167 -16.91 -18.48 -46.91
CA LEU A 167 -18.11 -19.26 -46.51
C LEU A 167 -18.95 -19.76 -47.71
N GLN A 168 -18.33 -20.48 -48.67
CA GLN A 168 -19.05 -21.26 -49.69
C GLN A 168 -18.40 -22.62 -49.94
N GLY A 169 -19.01 -23.72 -49.46
CA GLY A 169 -18.48 -25.07 -49.65
C GLY A 169 -19.35 -26.22 -49.11
N MET A 170 -20.36 -26.63 -49.89
CA MET A 170 -21.17 -27.86 -49.69
C MET A 170 -22.16 -27.81 -48.48
N PRO A 171 -23.11 -28.77 -48.34
CA PRO A 171 -24.37 -28.66 -49.09
C PRO A 171 -25.69 -28.84 -48.30
N ASN A 172 -26.71 -28.06 -48.71
CA ASN A 172 -28.17 -28.24 -48.62
C ASN A 172 -28.87 -29.17 -47.56
N VAL A 173 -29.67 -28.51 -46.69
CA VAL A 173 -31.16 -28.65 -46.52
C VAL A 173 -31.71 -29.89 -45.78
N PRO A 174 -32.89 -29.84 -45.07
CA PRO A 174 -33.87 -28.74 -44.83
C PRO A 174 -34.08 -28.34 -43.35
N GLY A 175 -34.87 -27.29 -43.07
CA GLY A 175 -35.37 -27.03 -41.70
C GLY A 175 -35.93 -25.64 -41.32
N THR A 176 -36.41 -24.80 -42.25
CA THR A 176 -36.81 -23.41 -41.93
C THR A 176 -38.28 -23.25 -41.51
N THR A 177 -38.53 -22.69 -40.32
CA THR A 177 -39.82 -22.09 -39.95
C THR A 177 -39.61 -20.79 -39.16
N GLN A 178 -40.02 -19.64 -39.72
CA GLN A 178 -40.08 -18.36 -39.01
C GLN A 178 -41.48 -18.15 -38.41
N VAL A 179 -41.56 -17.71 -37.15
CA VAL A 179 -42.66 -16.87 -36.60
C VAL A 179 -42.11 -16.08 -35.38
N PRO A 180 -42.77 -15.02 -34.85
CA PRO A 180 -42.13 -13.71 -34.84
C PRO A 180 -41.88 -13.12 -33.44
N TYR A 181 -41.28 -11.92 -33.42
CA TYR A 181 -41.36 -11.02 -32.26
C TYR A 181 -42.81 -10.72 -31.88
N ILE A 182 -43.11 -10.72 -30.58
CA ILE A 182 -44.34 -10.18 -30.00
C ILE A 182 -43.96 -9.07 -29.03
N TYR A 183 -44.45 -7.87 -29.31
CA TYR A 183 -44.42 -6.72 -28.41
C TYR A 183 -45.64 -6.83 -27.48
N ILE A 184 -45.46 -6.67 -26.17
CA ILE A 184 -46.58 -6.73 -25.20
C ILE A 184 -46.79 -5.34 -24.60
N ASP A 185 -48.00 -4.82 -24.82
CA ASP A 185 -48.48 -3.52 -24.33
C ASP A 185 -48.89 -3.65 -22.84
N PRO A 186 -48.38 -2.82 -21.91
CA PRO A 186 -48.61 -2.97 -20.47
C PRO A 186 -50.02 -2.54 -20.03
N GLY A 187 -51.05 -3.32 -20.37
CA GLY A 187 -52.37 -3.13 -19.77
C GLY A 187 -53.56 -3.90 -20.33
N GLN A 188 -53.70 -5.19 -19.98
CA GLN A 188 -55.00 -5.77 -19.61
C GLN A 188 -54.86 -6.82 -18.50
N GLN A 189 -55.86 -6.88 -17.62
CA GLN A 189 -55.99 -7.92 -16.59
C GLN A 189 -56.82 -9.09 -17.13
N SER A 190 -56.43 -10.32 -16.80
CA SER A 190 -57.28 -11.50 -16.93
C SER A 190 -57.03 -12.47 -15.77
N GLU A 191 -58.11 -13.07 -15.28
CA GLU A 191 -58.10 -13.85 -14.03
C GLU A 191 -57.52 -15.26 -14.25
N VAL A 192 -56.80 -15.77 -13.25
CA VAL A 192 -56.28 -17.16 -13.24
C VAL A 192 -56.84 -17.88 -12.02
N SER A 193 -57.63 -18.93 -12.28
CA SER A 193 -58.21 -19.78 -11.24
C SER A 193 -57.15 -20.60 -10.48
N PRO A 194 -57.37 -20.95 -9.20
CA PRO A 194 -56.41 -21.73 -8.43
C PRO A 194 -56.17 -23.13 -9.02
N ILE A 195 -54.90 -23.48 -9.24
CA ILE A 195 -54.50 -24.86 -9.58
C ILE A 195 -54.30 -25.63 -8.27
N THR A 196 -55.13 -26.63 -8.02
CA THR A 196 -55.00 -27.50 -6.84
C THR A 196 -53.77 -28.39 -6.99
N ILE A 197 -52.77 -28.18 -6.13
CA ILE A 197 -51.56 -29.02 -6.06
C ILE A 197 -51.96 -30.41 -5.49
N PRO A 198 -51.63 -31.53 -6.15
CA PRO A 198 -51.80 -32.86 -5.56
C PRO A 198 -50.92 -33.02 -4.32
N SER A 199 -51.43 -33.64 -3.26
CA SER A 199 -50.64 -33.92 -2.05
C SER A 199 -49.41 -34.76 -2.40
N ALA A 200 -48.22 -34.29 -2.01
CA ALA A 200 -46.98 -35.04 -2.18
C ALA A 200 -47.05 -36.41 -1.48
N ASP A 201 -46.52 -37.45 -2.13
CA ASP A 201 -46.42 -38.78 -1.55
C ASP A 201 -45.41 -38.78 -0.39
N PRO A 202 -45.83 -39.07 0.86
CA PRO A 202 -44.95 -39.02 2.03
C PRO A 202 -43.84 -40.08 2.03
N ASN A 203 -43.83 -41.00 1.06
CA ASN A 203 -42.81 -42.04 0.91
C ASN A 203 -41.67 -41.65 -0.05
N VAL A 204 -41.73 -40.47 -0.69
CA VAL A 204 -40.61 -39.95 -1.48
C VAL A 204 -39.52 -39.46 -0.54
N VAL A 205 -38.69 -40.39 -0.07
CA VAL A 205 -37.40 -40.06 0.53
C VAL A 205 -36.51 -39.51 -0.59
N VAL A 206 -36.53 -38.18 -0.73
CA VAL A 206 -35.48 -37.47 -1.45
C VAL A 206 -34.21 -37.64 -0.62
N ASN A 207 -33.34 -38.58 -1.00
CA ASN A 207 -32.00 -38.67 -0.46
C ASN A 207 -31.31 -37.32 -0.69
N SER A 208 -31.09 -36.57 0.39
CA SER A 208 -30.32 -35.33 0.38
C SER A 208 -28.91 -35.60 -0.18
N PRO A 209 -28.23 -34.59 -0.77
CA PRO A 209 -26.88 -34.76 -1.28
C PRO A 209 -25.93 -35.48 -0.31
N SER A 210 -26.01 -35.17 1.00
CA SER A 210 -25.30 -35.89 2.09
C SER A 210 -25.35 -37.41 2.01
N GLN A 211 -26.50 -38.03 1.71
CA GLN A 211 -26.62 -39.48 1.72
C GLN A 211 -25.85 -40.14 0.57
N THR A 212 -25.57 -39.39 -0.50
CA THR A 212 -24.69 -39.79 -1.61
C THR A 212 -23.22 -39.41 -1.36
N LEU A 213 -22.96 -38.63 -0.31
CA LEU A 213 -21.68 -37.97 0.01
C LEU A 213 -21.01 -38.42 1.31
N GLY A 214 -21.74 -39.11 2.19
CA GLY A 214 -21.29 -39.52 3.52
C GLY A 214 -21.20 -38.39 4.55
N LEU A 215 -21.44 -37.13 4.16
CA LEU A 215 -21.39 -35.96 5.05
C LEU A 215 -22.37 -36.11 6.22
N SER A 216 -21.96 -35.67 7.41
CA SER A 216 -22.86 -35.62 8.56
C SER A 216 -23.92 -34.52 8.39
N PRO A 217 -25.11 -34.65 8.99
CA PRO A 217 -26.15 -33.60 8.92
C PRO A 217 -25.69 -32.24 9.49
N ALA A 218 -24.70 -32.22 10.39
CA ALA A 218 -24.09 -30.99 10.87
C ALA A 218 -23.32 -30.25 9.75
N MET A 219 -22.63 -30.98 8.87
CA MET A 219 -21.85 -30.40 7.78
C MET A 219 -22.70 -29.82 6.64
N GLU A 220 -23.88 -30.40 6.37
CA GLU A 220 -24.84 -29.84 5.41
C GLU A 220 -25.49 -28.54 5.90
N ASN A 221 -25.78 -28.43 7.21
CA ASN A 221 -26.52 -27.30 7.75
C ASN A 221 -25.81 -25.95 7.48
N CYS A 222 -24.47 -25.95 7.47
CA CYS A 222 -23.65 -24.79 7.13
C CYS A 222 -23.80 -24.32 5.67
N TYR A 223 -24.18 -25.21 4.74
CA TYR A 223 -24.44 -24.86 3.33
C TYR A 223 -25.87 -24.34 3.14
N GLY A 224 -26.84 -24.82 3.93
CA GLY A 224 -28.21 -24.29 3.92
C GLY A 224 -28.26 -22.78 4.19
N HIS A 225 -27.44 -22.31 5.12
CA HIS A 225 -27.30 -20.88 5.48
C HIS A 225 -26.85 -19.96 4.32
N THR A 226 -26.33 -20.48 3.19
CA THR A 226 -25.99 -19.67 2.02
C THR A 226 -27.05 -19.67 0.92
N GLN A 227 -28.09 -20.51 1.01
CA GLN A 227 -29.19 -20.56 0.02
C GLN A 227 -30.57 -20.23 0.59
N SER A 228 -30.86 -20.50 1.87
CA SER A 228 -32.17 -20.19 2.46
C SER A 228 -32.19 -18.79 3.07
N GLN A 229 -33.01 -17.91 2.49
CA GLN A 229 -33.27 -16.56 3.00
C GLN A 229 -33.83 -16.58 4.43
N ALA A 230 -33.10 -15.95 5.35
CA ALA A 230 -33.61 -15.46 6.64
C ALA A 230 -33.08 -14.02 6.82
N GLU A 231 -33.75 -13.10 6.13
CA GLU A 231 -33.62 -11.64 6.15
C GLU A 231 -32.45 -11.04 6.96
N ILE A 232 -31.34 -10.73 6.27
CA ILE A 232 -30.49 -9.58 6.62
C ILE A 232 -29.74 -9.74 7.98
N ASP A 233 -29.45 -10.96 8.42
CA ASP A 233 -28.76 -11.18 9.70
C ASP A 233 -27.34 -10.57 9.73
N SER A 234 -27.15 -9.63 10.66
CA SER A 234 -25.90 -8.92 10.96
C SER A 234 -24.89 -9.79 11.72
N GLY A 235 -24.71 -11.04 11.27
CA GLY A 235 -23.85 -12.05 11.90
C GLY A 235 -23.21 -13.05 10.94
N LEU A 236 -23.57 -13.03 9.65
CA LEU A 236 -23.25 -14.07 8.66
C LEU A 236 -21.79 -14.57 8.71
N ALA A 237 -20.80 -13.67 8.65
CA ALA A 237 -19.39 -14.07 8.66
C ALA A 237 -18.98 -14.81 9.97
N ASN A 238 -19.52 -14.40 11.12
CA ASN A 238 -19.24 -15.07 12.40
C ASN A 238 -20.00 -16.40 12.53
N GLN A 239 -21.20 -16.50 11.97
CA GLN A 239 -21.97 -17.75 11.91
C GLN A 239 -21.27 -18.79 11.02
N LEU A 240 -20.79 -18.37 9.84
CA LEU A 240 -20.00 -19.23 8.94
C LEU A 240 -18.71 -19.72 9.63
N ILE A 241 -17.97 -18.85 10.33
CA ILE A 241 -16.77 -19.24 11.10
C ILE A 241 -17.12 -20.28 12.19
N GLN A 242 -18.20 -20.07 12.95
CA GLN A 242 -18.62 -21.03 13.99
C GLN A 242 -19.01 -22.39 13.37
N CYS A 243 -19.77 -22.37 12.28
CA CYS A 243 -20.25 -23.58 11.62
C CYS A 243 -19.11 -24.38 10.97
N TYR A 244 -18.19 -23.72 10.25
CA TYR A 244 -17.04 -24.40 9.66
C TYR A 244 -15.96 -24.81 10.68
N THR A 245 -15.88 -24.16 11.85
CA THR A 245 -15.07 -24.65 12.99
C THR A 245 -15.57 -26.02 13.46
N GLN A 246 -16.88 -26.15 13.68
CA GLN A 246 -17.50 -27.43 14.07
C GLN A 246 -17.31 -28.51 12.99
N ASN A 247 -17.39 -28.13 11.70
CA ASN A 247 -17.11 -29.06 10.60
C ASN A 247 -15.65 -29.53 10.58
N LEU A 248 -14.68 -28.67 10.94
CA LEU A 248 -13.28 -29.05 11.05
C LEU A 248 -13.05 -30.03 12.22
N GLU A 249 -13.67 -29.77 13.38
CA GLU A 249 -13.63 -30.69 14.53
C GLU A 249 -14.21 -32.08 14.17
N VAL A 250 -15.37 -32.12 13.52
CA VAL A 250 -15.99 -33.38 13.05
C VAL A 250 -15.11 -34.08 12.01
N ALA A 251 -14.55 -33.35 11.06
CA ALA A 251 -13.64 -33.92 10.05
C ALA A 251 -12.40 -34.57 10.69
N GLN A 252 -11.82 -33.91 11.70
CA GLN A 252 -10.68 -34.42 12.46
C GLN A 252 -11.05 -35.64 13.32
N GLN A 253 -12.19 -35.62 14.01
CA GLN A 253 -12.70 -36.76 14.79
C GLN A 253 -12.92 -38.01 13.93
N HIS A 254 -13.38 -37.84 12.69
CA HIS A 254 -13.55 -38.92 11.71
C HIS A 254 -12.28 -39.23 10.90
N ASN A 255 -11.16 -38.51 11.14
CA ASN A 255 -9.92 -38.55 10.35
C ASN A 255 -10.14 -38.46 8.82
N ASN A 256 -11.16 -37.71 8.39
CA ASN A 256 -11.54 -37.62 6.99
C ASN A 256 -10.81 -36.44 6.33
N GLN A 257 -9.84 -36.76 5.47
CA GLN A 257 -8.98 -35.77 4.83
C GLN A 257 -9.75 -34.84 3.88
N ALA A 258 -10.69 -35.35 3.08
CA ALA A 258 -11.47 -34.55 2.16
C ALA A 258 -12.47 -33.61 2.89
N TRP A 259 -13.02 -34.05 4.02
CA TRP A 259 -13.83 -33.18 4.90
C TRP A 259 -12.98 -32.11 5.60
N THR A 260 -11.74 -32.44 5.95
CA THR A 260 -10.78 -31.52 6.57
C THR A 260 -10.41 -30.43 5.56
N ALA A 261 -10.09 -30.80 4.32
CA ALA A 261 -9.80 -29.88 3.24
C ALA A 261 -10.99 -28.95 2.91
N TYR A 262 -12.21 -29.50 2.88
CA TYR A 262 -13.46 -28.73 2.74
C TYR A 262 -13.63 -27.69 3.88
N ALA A 263 -13.45 -28.10 5.14
CA ALA A 263 -13.62 -27.23 6.28
C ALA A 263 -12.52 -26.15 6.38
N LEU A 264 -11.26 -26.49 6.10
CA LEU A 264 -10.13 -25.56 6.05
C LEU A 264 -10.35 -24.47 5.00
N ASN A 265 -10.76 -24.84 3.78
CA ASN A 265 -11.10 -23.88 2.73
C ASN A 265 -12.19 -22.91 3.20
N ASN A 266 -13.34 -23.45 3.65
CA ASN A 266 -14.50 -22.63 3.97
C ASN A 266 -14.28 -21.76 5.24
N LEU A 267 -13.44 -22.20 6.19
CA LEU A 267 -12.96 -21.36 7.29
C LEU A 267 -12.13 -20.18 6.77
N ALA A 268 -11.16 -20.44 5.90
CA ALA A 268 -10.33 -19.39 5.33
C ALA A 268 -11.16 -18.32 4.60
N VAL A 269 -12.15 -18.75 3.82
CA VAL A 269 -13.17 -17.89 3.18
C VAL A 269 -13.91 -17.02 4.19
N ALA A 270 -14.46 -17.62 5.25
CA ALA A 270 -15.27 -16.88 6.22
C ALA A 270 -14.43 -15.88 7.05
N HIS A 271 -13.18 -16.22 7.38
CA HIS A 271 -12.23 -15.29 7.98
C HIS A 271 -11.84 -14.15 7.02
N PHE A 272 -11.58 -14.43 5.74
CA PHE A 272 -11.30 -13.40 4.73
C PHE A 272 -12.44 -12.38 4.62
N ILE A 273 -13.69 -12.84 4.53
CA ILE A 273 -14.89 -11.97 4.41
C ILE A 273 -15.00 -11.02 5.62
N ARG A 274 -14.59 -11.48 6.81
CA ARG A 274 -14.53 -10.68 8.05
C ARG A 274 -13.37 -9.66 8.08
N GLY A 275 -12.43 -9.73 7.13
CA GLY A 275 -11.18 -8.96 7.15
C GLY A 275 -10.07 -9.59 8.01
N ASP A 276 -10.22 -10.84 8.42
CA ASP A 276 -9.27 -11.58 9.26
C ASP A 276 -8.26 -12.36 8.39
N TYR A 277 -7.53 -11.60 7.55
CA TYR A 277 -6.62 -12.14 6.53
C TYR A 277 -5.52 -13.03 7.11
N ARG A 278 -5.13 -12.80 8.38
CA ARG A 278 -4.16 -13.63 9.10
C ARG A 278 -4.65 -15.07 9.29
N GLN A 279 -5.93 -15.25 9.66
CA GLN A 279 -6.50 -16.60 9.79
C GLN A 279 -6.81 -17.20 8.42
N ALA A 280 -7.21 -16.39 7.43
CA ALA A 280 -7.38 -16.86 6.06
C ALA A 280 -6.08 -17.49 5.49
N LEU A 281 -4.94 -16.80 5.64
CA LEU A 281 -3.62 -17.34 5.30
C LEU A 281 -3.31 -18.64 6.07
N ALA A 282 -3.53 -18.66 7.39
CA ALA A 282 -3.21 -19.80 8.23
C ALA A 282 -4.01 -21.07 7.86
N TYR A 283 -5.29 -20.93 7.49
CA TYR A 283 -6.12 -22.05 7.07
C TYR A 283 -5.84 -22.50 5.63
N HIS A 284 -5.61 -21.58 4.67
CA HIS A 284 -5.18 -21.97 3.32
C HIS A 284 -3.78 -22.59 3.30
N GLN A 285 -2.86 -22.19 4.18
CA GLN A 285 -1.54 -22.82 4.30
C GLN A 285 -1.64 -24.25 4.86
N GLN A 286 -2.52 -24.49 5.84
CA GLN A 286 -2.81 -25.86 6.33
C GLN A 286 -3.37 -26.73 5.19
N LEU A 287 -4.30 -26.19 4.39
CA LEU A 287 -4.86 -26.87 3.23
C LEU A 287 -3.78 -27.21 2.19
N LEU A 288 -2.86 -26.28 1.89
CA LEU A 288 -1.76 -26.51 0.94
C LEU A 288 -0.86 -27.66 1.38
N THR A 289 -0.41 -27.64 2.64
CA THR A 289 0.43 -28.71 3.20
C THR A 289 -0.29 -30.06 3.20
N GLN A 290 -1.59 -30.08 3.51
CA GLN A 290 -2.43 -31.29 3.47
C GLN A 290 -2.62 -31.82 2.04
N ALA A 291 -2.78 -30.93 1.05
CA ALA A 291 -2.97 -31.28 -0.35
C ALA A 291 -1.67 -31.80 -1.00
N GLN A 292 -0.53 -31.18 -0.68
CA GLN A 292 0.81 -31.63 -1.11
C GLN A 292 1.12 -33.03 -0.58
N ALA A 293 0.83 -33.31 0.70
CA ALA A 293 1.02 -34.63 1.30
C ALA A 293 0.15 -35.74 0.67
N GLN A 294 -0.92 -35.37 -0.05
CA GLN A 294 -1.81 -36.28 -0.77
C GLN A 294 -1.58 -36.28 -2.30
N ALA A 295 -0.63 -35.47 -2.81
CA ALA A 295 -0.43 -35.23 -4.24
C ALA A 295 -1.72 -34.79 -4.99
N SER A 296 -2.56 -33.99 -4.31
CA SER A 296 -3.89 -33.60 -4.79
C SER A 296 -3.83 -32.30 -5.59
N ASP A 297 -3.57 -32.38 -6.91
CA ASP A 297 -3.48 -31.21 -7.82
C ASP A 297 -4.60 -30.18 -7.60
N LEU A 298 -5.85 -30.65 -7.59
CA LEU A 298 -7.02 -29.79 -7.43
C LEU A 298 -6.96 -28.97 -6.13
N GLU A 299 -6.52 -29.58 -5.04
CA GLU A 299 -6.49 -28.95 -3.73
C GLU A 299 -5.24 -28.10 -3.52
N ILE A 300 -4.11 -28.45 -4.14
CA ILE A 300 -2.92 -27.59 -4.26
C ILE A 300 -3.31 -26.30 -5.00
N GLY A 301 -3.98 -26.42 -6.15
CA GLY A 301 -4.46 -25.27 -6.92
C GLY A 301 -5.47 -24.41 -6.16
N ILE A 302 -6.42 -25.02 -5.44
CA ILE A 302 -7.38 -24.29 -4.58
C ILE A 302 -6.65 -23.55 -3.45
N ALA A 303 -5.70 -24.20 -2.78
CA ALA A 303 -4.98 -23.60 -1.66
C ALA A 303 -4.06 -22.45 -2.09
N LEU A 304 -3.32 -22.61 -3.19
CA LEU A 304 -2.47 -21.56 -3.75
C LEU A 304 -3.29 -20.34 -4.16
N ALA A 305 -4.44 -20.51 -4.83
CA ALA A 305 -5.29 -19.39 -5.21
C ALA A 305 -5.99 -18.74 -3.99
N GLY A 306 -6.29 -19.50 -2.94
CA GLY A 306 -6.76 -18.97 -1.66
C GLY A 306 -5.69 -18.15 -0.90
N LEU A 307 -4.43 -18.62 -0.90
CA LEU A 307 -3.30 -17.84 -0.40
C LEU A 307 -3.12 -16.56 -1.21
N GLY A 308 -3.16 -16.65 -2.56
CA GLY A 308 -3.04 -15.50 -3.45
C GLY A 308 -4.12 -14.46 -3.18
N ALA A 309 -5.35 -14.91 -2.87
CA ALA A 309 -6.43 -14.01 -2.45
C ALA A 309 -6.10 -13.23 -1.18
N ALA A 310 -5.64 -13.90 -0.12
CA ALA A 310 -5.28 -13.22 1.11
C ALA A 310 -4.06 -12.28 0.95
N HIS A 311 -3.06 -12.64 0.14
CA HIS A 311 -1.93 -11.76 -0.21
C HIS A 311 -2.39 -10.51 -0.99
N ALA A 312 -3.23 -10.66 -2.03
CA ALA A 312 -3.74 -9.52 -2.79
C ALA A 312 -4.64 -8.58 -1.96
N ALA A 313 -5.42 -9.12 -1.01
CA ALA A 313 -6.21 -8.30 -0.08
C ALA A 313 -5.35 -7.54 0.95
N LEU A 314 -4.13 -8.02 1.21
CA LEU A 314 -3.10 -7.29 1.96
C LEU A 314 -2.28 -6.34 1.08
N GLY A 315 -2.52 -6.27 -0.25
CA GLY A 315 -1.75 -5.44 -1.20
C GLY A 315 -0.45 -6.09 -1.70
N GLN A 316 -0.18 -7.35 -1.36
CA GLN A 316 1.03 -8.10 -1.71
C GLN A 316 0.91 -8.69 -3.13
N TYR A 317 0.77 -7.82 -4.14
CA TYR A 317 0.34 -8.22 -5.50
C TYR A 317 1.31 -9.17 -6.21
N ASP A 318 2.63 -9.03 -6.05
CA ASP A 318 3.62 -9.92 -6.67
C ASP A 318 3.46 -11.37 -6.19
N GLN A 319 3.42 -11.56 -4.86
CA GLN A 319 3.19 -12.87 -4.23
C GLN A 319 1.84 -13.47 -4.64
N ALA A 320 0.80 -12.64 -4.78
CA ALA A 320 -0.50 -13.08 -5.27
C ALA A 320 -0.45 -13.52 -6.74
N ILE A 321 0.17 -12.74 -7.62
CA ILE A 321 0.32 -13.03 -9.06
C ILE A 321 1.09 -14.34 -9.26
N GLU A 322 2.16 -14.56 -8.49
CA GLU A 322 2.90 -15.82 -8.52
C GLU A 322 2.02 -17.00 -8.07
N GLN A 323 1.38 -16.90 -6.91
CA GLN A 323 0.53 -17.96 -6.38
C GLN A 323 -0.67 -18.28 -7.28
N TYR A 324 -1.25 -17.28 -7.95
CA TYR A 324 -2.28 -17.50 -8.97
C TYR A 324 -1.73 -18.19 -10.23
N ARG A 325 -0.50 -17.87 -10.68
CA ARG A 325 0.13 -18.56 -11.81
C ARG A 325 0.38 -20.04 -11.48
N GLN A 326 1.02 -20.32 -10.34
CA GLN A 326 1.22 -21.68 -9.84
C GLN A 326 -0.11 -22.44 -9.69
N ALA A 327 -1.16 -21.79 -9.16
CA ALA A 327 -2.49 -22.38 -9.08
C ALA A 327 -3.09 -22.72 -10.45
N LEU A 328 -2.88 -21.89 -11.48
CA LEU A 328 -3.39 -22.14 -12.84
C LEU A 328 -2.71 -23.33 -13.54
N ASP A 329 -1.52 -23.73 -13.14
CA ASP A 329 -0.87 -24.94 -13.65
C ASP A 329 -1.52 -26.21 -13.07
N HIS A 330 -1.89 -26.19 -11.78
CA HIS A 330 -2.63 -27.28 -11.12
C HIS A 330 -4.15 -27.27 -11.40
N LEU A 331 -4.71 -26.22 -12.02
CA LEU A 331 -6.14 -26.08 -12.33
C LEU A 331 -6.45 -26.15 -13.85
N PRO A 332 -6.28 -27.31 -14.51
CA PRO A 332 -6.56 -27.45 -15.93
C PRO A 332 -8.07 -27.34 -16.22
N GLN A 333 -8.43 -26.57 -17.25
CA GLN A 333 -9.82 -26.23 -17.60
C GLN A 333 -10.74 -27.45 -17.78
N ALA A 334 -10.20 -28.57 -18.28
CA ALA A 334 -10.96 -29.81 -18.50
C ALA A 334 -11.31 -30.58 -17.22
N LYS A 335 -10.71 -30.25 -16.07
CA LYS A 335 -11.00 -30.87 -14.76
C LYS A 335 -11.62 -29.88 -13.76
N ALA A 336 -11.20 -28.62 -13.79
CA ALA A 336 -11.52 -27.62 -12.77
C ALA A 336 -11.91 -26.24 -13.36
N PRO A 337 -12.90 -26.17 -14.30
CA PRO A 337 -13.19 -24.94 -15.02
C PRO A 337 -13.64 -23.79 -14.11
N GLN A 338 -14.47 -24.07 -13.09
CA GLN A 338 -14.93 -23.10 -12.08
C GLN A 338 -13.77 -22.43 -11.33
N TRP A 339 -12.82 -23.24 -10.83
CA TRP A 339 -11.65 -22.77 -10.09
C TRP A 339 -10.66 -22.05 -10.99
N ARG A 340 -10.52 -22.49 -12.26
CA ARG A 340 -9.72 -21.79 -13.25
C ARG A 340 -10.30 -20.41 -13.59
N ALA A 341 -11.60 -20.29 -13.81
CA ALA A 341 -12.27 -19.02 -14.10
C ALA A 341 -12.11 -18.02 -12.94
N LEU A 342 -12.27 -18.48 -11.69
CA LEU A 342 -12.05 -17.70 -10.47
C LEU A 342 -10.58 -17.26 -10.32
N THR A 343 -9.63 -18.15 -10.58
CA THR A 343 -8.19 -17.84 -10.45
C THR A 343 -7.71 -16.89 -11.54
N LEU A 344 -8.16 -17.04 -12.79
CA LEU A 344 -7.89 -16.09 -13.88
C LEU A 344 -8.44 -14.69 -13.56
N ARG A 345 -9.61 -14.62 -12.91
CA ARG A 345 -10.25 -13.38 -12.49
C ARG A 345 -9.45 -12.66 -11.41
N ASN A 346 -9.10 -13.38 -10.33
CA ASN A 346 -8.28 -12.85 -9.26
C ASN A 346 -6.87 -12.45 -9.73
N LEU A 347 -6.26 -13.20 -10.67
CA LEU A 347 -5.02 -12.81 -11.35
C LEU A 347 -5.19 -11.50 -12.15
N GLY A 348 -6.29 -11.35 -12.88
CA GLY A 348 -6.63 -10.10 -13.56
C GLY A 348 -6.71 -8.92 -12.60
N ASN A 349 -7.36 -9.08 -11.44
CA ASN A 349 -7.46 -8.04 -10.42
C ASN A 349 -6.09 -7.66 -9.81
N ALA A 350 -5.23 -8.64 -9.50
CA ALA A 350 -3.89 -8.34 -8.98
C ALA A 350 -2.98 -7.65 -10.02
N LEU A 351 -3.06 -8.05 -11.29
CA LEU A 351 -2.38 -7.38 -12.41
C LEU A 351 -2.89 -5.95 -12.61
N LEU A 352 -4.20 -5.72 -12.46
CA LEU A 352 -4.80 -4.39 -12.51
C LEU A 352 -4.33 -3.52 -11.33
N GLY A 353 -4.09 -4.11 -10.15
CA GLY A 353 -3.43 -3.45 -9.02
C GLY A 353 -2.05 -2.90 -9.39
N GLN A 354 -1.24 -3.70 -10.07
CA GLN A 354 0.11 -3.34 -10.55
C GLN A 354 0.16 -2.43 -11.80
N GLY A 355 -0.97 -1.91 -12.30
CA GLY A 355 -0.97 -1.08 -13.51
C GLY A 355 -1.06 -1.86 -14.84
N GLN A 356 -1.03 -3.19 -14.83
CA GLN A 356 -1.03 -4.05 -16.03
C GLN A 356 -2.46 -4.21 -16.62
N ILE A 357 -3.11 -3.08 -16.93
CA ILE A 357 -4.53 -2.98 -17.31
C ILE A 357 -4.89 -3.88 -18.51
N GLN A 358 -4.05 -3.91 -19.55
CA GLN A 358 -4.32 -4.70 -20.75
C GLN A 358 -4.31 -6.21 -20.47
N SER A 359 -3.31 -6.69 -19.73
CA SER A 359 -3.24 -8.10 -19.29
C SER A 359 -4.41 -8.47 -18.38
N ALA A 360 -4.85 -7.56 -17.51
CA ALA A 360 -6.03 -7.75 -16.69
C ALA A 360 -7.30 -7.93 -17.54
N ILE A 361 -7.52 -7.10 -18.57
CA ILE A 361 -8.63 -7.24 -19.52
C ILE A 361 -8.59 -8.61 -20.22
N GLU A 362 -7.41 -9.06 -20.66
CA GLU A 362 -7.23 -10.35 -21.36
C GLU A 362 -7.53 -11.56 -20.48
N TYR A 363 -7.03 -11.59 -19.24
CA TYR A 363 -7.38 -12.65 -18.28
C TYR A 363 -8.85 -12.59 -17.87
N GLN A 364 -9.43 -11.39 -17.81
CA GLN A 364 -10.82 -11.22 -17.43
C GLN A 364 -11.80 -11.73 -18.50
N HIS A 365 -11.48 -11.53 -19.78
CA HIS A 365 -12.23 -12.14 -20.90
C HIS A 365 -12.10 -13.66 -20.92
N GLN A 366 -10.92 -14.22 -20.61
CA GLN A 366 -10.75 -15.68 -20.47
C GLN A 366 -11.63 -16.25 -19.35
N SER A 367 -11.66 -15.58 -18.18
CA SER A 367 -12.55 -15.95 -17.08
C SER A 367 -14.02 -15.89 -17.49
N LEU A 368 -14.46 -14.80 -18.12
CA LEU A 368 -15.84 -14.61 -18.61
C LEU A 368 -16.25 -15.70 -19.61
N ALA A 369 -15.36 -16.07 -20.53
CA ALA A 369 -15.60 -17.12 -21.52
C ALA A 369 -15.74 -18.52 -20.88
N ILE A 370 -14.95 -18.84 -19.85
CA ILE A 370 -15.05 -20.12 -19.13
C ILE A 370 -16.34 -20.16 -18.30
N SER A 371 -16.65 -19.12 -17.52
CA SER A 371 -17.90 -19.05 -16.76
C SER A 371 -19.13 -19.10 -17.66
N GLY A 372 -19.09 -18.43 -18.83
CA GLY A 372 -20.14 -18.56 -19.85
C GLY A 372 -20.29 -19.98 -20.40
N ALA A 373 -19.18 -20.67 -20.70
CA ALA A 373 -19.19 -22.03 -21.25
C ALA A 373 -19.70 -23.10 -20.27
N ILE A 374 -19.62 -22.87 -18.95
CA ILE A 374 -20.15 -23.77 -17.91
C ILE A 374 -21.50 -23.34 -17.33
N GLY A 375 -22.08 -22.24 -17.81
CA GLY A 375 -23.35 -21.70 -17.28
C GLY A 375 -23.24 -21.04 -15.90
N ASP A 376 -22.03 -20.70 -15.47
CA ASP A 376 -21.78 -19.99 -14.22
C ASP A 376 -22.16 -18.50 -14.37
N THR A 377 -23.39 -18.18 -13.97
CA THR A 377 -23.93 -16.81 -13.99
C THR A 377 -23.27 -15.90 -12.94
N TYR A 378 -22.75 -16.46 -11.85
CA TYR A 378 -22.15 -15.71 -10.74
C TYR A 378 -20.75 -15.19 -11.11
N GLY A 379 -19.85 -16.09 -11.54
CA GLY A 379 -18.54 -15.69 -12.06
C GLY A 379 -18.64 -14.84 -13.32
N GLN A 380 -19.71 -15.00 -14.11
CA GLN A 380 -20.06 -14.10 -15.21
C GLN A 380 -20.44 -12.67 -14.78
N ALA A 381 -21.16 -12.52 -13.66
CA ALA A 381 -21.50 -11.20 -13.10
C ALA A 381 -20.24 -10.50 -12.59
N GLN A 382 -19.41 -11.25 -11.86
CA GLN A 382 -18.12 -10.79 -11.32
C GLN A 382 -17.14 -10.39 -12.43
N ALA A 383 -16.96 -11.24 -13.44
CA ALA A 383 -16.06 -10.96 -14.55
C ALA A 383 -16.44 -9.69 -15.33
N ARG A 384 -17.73 -9.40 -15.48
CA ARG A 384 -18.23 -8.14 -16.04
C ARG A 384 -17.94 -6.94 -15.14
N GLY A 385 -18.07 -7.09 -13.81
CA GLY A 385 -17.78 -6.04 -12.84
C GLY A 385 -16.33 -5.55 -12.91
N ASN A 386 -15.38 -6.48 -13.03
CA ASN A 386 -13.95 -6.18 -13.16
C ASN A 386 -13.56 -5.67 -14.55
N LEU A 387 -14.21 -6.15 -15.63
CA LEU A 387 -14.08 -5.50 -16.95
C LEU A 387 -14.49 -4.03 -16.86
N GLY A 388 -15.53 -3.72 -16.08
CA GLY A 388 -15.94 -2.35 -15.77
C GLY A 388 -14.78 -1.54 -15.17
N ASN A 389 -14.17 -2.05 -14.09
CA ASN A 389 -13.03 -1.40 -13.44
C ASN A 389 -11.81 -1.25 -14.38
N ALA A 390 -11.50 -2.25 -15.22
CA ALA A 390 -10.37 -2.19 -16.14
C ALA A 390 -10.61 -1.27 -17.35
N TYR A 391 -11.84 -1.19 -17.86
CA TYR A 391 -12.25 -0.21 -18.86
C TYR A 391 -12.28 1.21 -18.31
N ALA A 392 -12.76 1.39 -17.08
CA ALA A 392 -12.73 2.66 -16.36
C ALA A 392 -11.28 3.19 -16.20
N LEU A 393 -10.35 2.35 -15.75
CA LEU A 393 -8.91 2.68 -15.65
C LEU A 393 -8.19 2.87 -16.99
N SER A 394 -8.83 2.57 -18.13
CA SER A 394 -8.30 2.83 -19.47
C SER A 394 -9.07 3.93 -20.23
N GLY A 395 -9.88 4.73 -19.52
CA GLY A 395 -10.65 5.84 -20.10
C GLY A 395 -11.86 5.41 -20.94
N ARG A 396 -12.18 4.12 -20.99
CA ARG A 396 -13.29 3.54 -21.76
C ARG A 396 -14.58 3.54 -20.94
N PHE A 397 -15.02 4.74 -20.53
CA PHE A 397 -16.09 4.88 -19.55
C PHE A 397 -17.45 4.32 -20.03
N ASP A 398 -17.79 4.48 -21.31
CA ASP A 398 -19.07 3.97 -21.85
C ASP A 398 -19.11 2.42 -21.87
N ASP A 399 -17.98 1.78 -22.23
CA ASP A 399 -17.82 0.33 -22.12
C ASP A 399 -17.92 -0.12 -20.64
N ALA A 400 -17.29 0.64 -19.74
CA ALA A 400 -17.29 0.36 -18.31
C ALA A 400 -18.71 0.40 -17.73
N VAL A 401 -19.45 1.49 -17.92
CA VAL A 401 -20.87 1.61 -17.49
C VAL A 401 -21.68 0.45 -18.06
N THR A 402 -21.51 0.12 -19.35
CA THR A 402 -22.26 -0.95 -20.02
C THR A 402 -22.05 -2.32 -19.37
N VAL A 403 -20.81 -2.75 -19.14
CA VAL A 403 -20.55 -4.07 -18.52
C VAL A 403 -20.89 -4.09 -17.03
N GLN A 404 -20.78 -2.96 -16.34
CA GLN A 404 -21.02 -2.87 -14.90
C GLN A 404 -22.51 -2.78 -14.57
N GLN A 405 -23.33 -2.19 -15.46
CA GLN A 405 -24.79 -2.35 -15.44
C GLN A 405 -25.22 -3.81 -15.65
N GLN A 406 -24.60 -4.55 -16.58
CA GLN A 406 -24.86 -5.99 -16.75
C GLN A 406 -24.44 -6.79 -15.49
N SER A 407 -23.34 -6.42 -14.84
CA SER A 407 -22.91 -7.01 -13.56
C SER A 407 -23.96 -6.80 -12.47
N LEU A 408 -24.48 -5.58 -12.34
CA LEU A 408 -25.54 -5.20 -11.40
C LEU A 408 -26.87 -5.93 -11.67
N GLU A 409 -27.26 -6.06 -12.93
CA GLU A 409 -28.47 -6.79 -13.31
C GLU A 409 -28.37 -8.27 -12.92
N LEU A 410 -27.26 -8.94 -13.27
CA LEU A 410 -27.04 -10.34 -12.91
C LEU A 410 -26.96 -10.54 -11.39
N ALA A 411 -26.32 -9.64 -10.65
CA ALA A 411 -26.29 -9.69 -9.19
C ALA A 411 -27.70 -9.64 -8.57
N ARG A 412 -28.57 -8.78 -9.10
CA ARG A 412 -29.99 -8.67 -8.68
C ARG A 412 -30.82 -9.89 -9.08
N GLN A 413 -30.59 -10.45 -10.27
CA GLN A 413 -31.24 -11.71 -10.70
C GLN A 413 -30.81 -12.91 -9.83
N LEU A 414 -29.55 -12.94 -9.38
CA LEU A 414 -29.00 -13.93 -8.44
C LEU A 414 -29.41 -13.68 -6.98
N GLN A 415 -30.01 -12.52 -6.68
CA GLN A 415 -30.33 -12.04 -5.33
C GLN A 415 -29.10 -11.97 -4.39
N ASP A 416 -27.91 -11.69 -4.94
CA ASP A 416 -26.67 -11.54 -4.18
C ASP A 416 -26.44 -10.06 -3.78
N PRO A 417 -26.64 -9.69 -2.49
CA PRO A 417 -26.48 -8.32 -2.02
C PRO A 417 -25.00 -7.90 -1.90
N LEU A 418 -24.06 -8.85 -1.82
CA LEU A 418 -22.64 -8.53 -1.85
C LEU A 418 -22.27 -8.16 -3.29
N GLN A 419 -22.65 -8.98 -4.28
CA GLN A 419 -22.39 -8.73 -5.68
C GLN A 419 -23.16 -7.51 -6.24
N GLU A 420 -24.31 -7.18 -5.64
CA GLU A 420 -24.97 -5.90 -5.91
C GLU A 420 -24.11 -4.73 -5.40
N ALA A 421 -23.68 -4.75 -4.14
CA ALA A 421 -22.79 -3.71 -3.58
C ALA A 421 -21.48 -3.58 -4.37
N GLN A 422 -20.95 -4.70 -4.88
CA GLN A 422 -19.79 -4.76 -5.77
C GLN A 422 -20.02 -3.93 -7.05
N ALA A 423 -21.09 -4.20 -7.79
CA ALA A 423 -21.37 -3.53 -9.05
C ALA A 423 -21.77 -2.05 -8.84
N LEU A 424 -22.42 -1.71 -7.72
CA LEU A 424 -22.72 -0.34 -7.34
C LEU A 424 -21.46 0.47 -7.01
N LEU A 425 -20.47 -0.09 -6.29
CA LEU A 425 -19.18 0.57 -6.07
C LEU A 425 -18.48 0.85 -7.40
N GLY A 426 -18.43 -0.14 -8.29
CA GLY A 426 -17.83 0.01 -9.61
C GLY A 426 -18.48 1.13 -10.43
N LEU A 427 -19.81 1.14 -10.53
CA LEU A 427 -20.56 2.19 -11.24
C LEU A 427 -20.27 3.57 -10.65
N GLY A 428 -20.27 3.70 -9.32
CA GLY A 428 -19.94 4.96 -8.66
C GLY A 428 -18.54 5.48 -9.01
N THR A 429 -17.54 4.59 -9.09
CA THR A 429 -16.18 4.97 -9.51
C THR A 429 -16.10 5.29 -11.00
N THR A 430 -16.83 4.57 -11.86
CA THR A 430 -16.91 4.88 -13.29
C THR A 430 -17.55 6.26 -13.53
N TYR A 431 -18.66 6.59 -12.87
CA TYR A 431 -19.25 7.94 -12.92
C TYR A 431 -18.32 9.01 -12.32
N GLY A 432 -17.57 8.66 -11.26
CA GLY A 432 -16.50 9.52 -10.72
C GLY A 432 -15.41 9.85 -11.74
N TYR A 433 -14.98 8.89 -12.57
CA TYR A 433 -14.03 9.16 -13.67
C TYR A 433 -14.68 9.88 -14.88
N GLN A 434 -16.01 9.83 -15.01
CA GLN A 434 -16.77 10.69 -15.93
C GLN A 434 -17.02 12.10 -15.37
N GLN A 435 -16.63 12.37 -14.11
CA GLN A 435 -16.92 13.60 -13.34
C GLN A 435 -18.42 13.83 -13.06
N ASP A 436 -19.27 12.82 -13.23
CA ASP A 436 -20.66 12.82 -12.75
C ASP A 436 -20.69 12.43 -11.26
N TYR A 437 -20.30 13.39 -10.42
CA TYR A 437 -20.17 13.15 -8.98
C TYR A 437 -21.53 13.00 -8.29
N ASP A 438 -22.63 13.49 -8.87
CA ASP A 438 -23.98 13.29 -8.33
C ASP A 438 -24.43 11.83 -8.52
N GLN A 439 -24.26 11.24 -9.72
CA GLN A 439 -24.45 9.79 -9.89
C GLN A 439 -23.49 8.98 -9.02
N ALA A 440 -22.22 9.39 -8.91
CA ALA A 440 -21.25 8.71 -8.04
C ALA A 440 -21.73 8.66 -6.58
N VAL A 441 -22.22 9.78 -6.02
CA VAL A 441 -22.79 9.85 -4.66
C VAL A 441 -23.96 8.88 -4.48
N ASP A 442 -24.90 8.81 -5.43
CA ASP A 442 -26.06 7.92 -5.35
C ASP A 442 -25.67 6.44 -5.39
N TYR A 443 -24.72 6.06 -6.26
CA TYR A 443 -24.22 4.69 -6.36
C TYR A 443 -23.42 4.27 -5.13
N TYR A 444 -22.51 5.11 -4.62
CA TYR A 444 -21.77 4.85 -3.39
C TYR A 444 -22.68 4.81 -2.15
N GLY A 445 -23.74 5.63 -2.11
CA GLY A 445 -24.73 5.64 -1.03
C GLY A 445 -25.53 4.33 -0.93
N GLN A 446 -25.92 3.76 -2.07
CA GLN A 446 -26.54 2.44 -2.14
C GLN A 446 -25.55 1.34 -1.70
N ALA A 447 -24.33 1.35 -2.23
CA ALA A 447 -23.29 0.38 -1.86
C ALA A 447 -22.98 0.39 -0.36
N LEU A 448 -22.79 1.57 0.25
CA LEU A 448 -22.54 1.74 1.69
C LEU A 448 -23.67 1.16 2.55
N THR A 449 -24.91 1.27 2.07
CA THR A 449 -26.09 0.74 2.78
C THR A 449 -26.07 -0.79 2.80
N LEU A 450 -25.65 -1.42 1.70
CA LEU A 450 -25.51 -2.88 1.61
C LEU A 450 -24.27 -3.40 2.35
N THR A 451 -23.10 -2.78 2.21
CA THR A 451 -21.87 -3.26 2.90
C THR A 451 -22.00 -3.19 4.42
N ARG A 452 -22.65 -2.15 4.97
CA ARG A 452 -22.98 -2.05 6.39
C ARG A 452 -23.91 -3.16 6.85
N ARG A 453 -24.98 -3.39 6.08
CA ARG A 453 -25.97 -4.44 6.32
C ARG A 453 -25.32 -5.84 6.39
N LEU A 454 -24.35 -6.09 5.51
CA LEU A 454 -23.60 -7.35 5.43
C LEU A 454 -22.40 -7.45 6.38
N GLN A 455 -22.11 -6.39 7.15
CA GLN A 455 -20.85 -6.22 7.91
C GLN A 455 -19.57 -6.41 7.06
N ALA A 456 -19.65 -6.15 5.75
CA ALA A 456 -18.54 -6.25 4.80
C ALA A 456 -17.56 -5.07 4.98
N ARG A 457 -16.73 -5.14 6.05
CA ARG A 457 -15.87 -4.04 6.53
C ARG A 457 -14.99 -3.43 5.45
N LEU A 458 -14.37 -4.25 4.59
CA LEU A 458 -13.56 -3.76 3.47
C LEU A 458 -14.37 -2.84 2.54
N GLY A 459 -15.56 -3.31 2.12
CA GLY A 459 -16.47 -2.53 1.26
C GLY A 459 -17.06 -1.31 1.96
N GLU A 460 -17.31 -1.35 3.28
CA GLU A 460 -17.72 -0.17 4.06
C GLU A 460 -16.64 0.92 4.06
N GLY A 461 -15.37 0.57 4.29
CA GLY A 461 -14.26 1.53 4.27
C GLY A 461 -14.12 2.23 2.93
N ILE A 462 -14.23 1.48 1.84
CA ILE A 462 -14.15 1.97 0.47
C ILE A 462 -15.36 2.84 0.13
N ALA A 463 -16.58 2.36 0.39
CA ALA A 463 -17.79 3.14 0.13
C ALA A 463 -17.78 4.50 0.86
N LEU A 464 -17.22 4.56 2.07
CA LEU A 464 -17.02 5.82 2.82
C LEU A 464 -15.91 6.70 2.26
N THR A 465 -14.82 6.11 1.77
CA THR A 465 -13.69 6.83 1.13
C THR A 465 -14.14 7.46 -0.19
N ASN A 466 -14.75 6.66 -1.04
CA ASN A 466 -15.25 7.02 -2.36
C ASN A 466 -16.40 8.04 -2.30
N LEU A 467 -17.37 7.84 -1.41
CA LEU A 467 -18.43 8.82 -1.14
C LEU A 467 -17.87 10.12 -0.56
N GLY A 468 -16.82 10.02 0.28
CA GLY A 468 -16.11 11.17 0.82
C GLY A 468 -15.50 12.06 -0.28
N ASP A 469 -14.85 11.46 -1.27
CA ASP A 469 -14.32 12.21 -2.42
C ASP A 469 -15.42 12.81 -3.29
N ALA A 470 -16.42 12.03 -3.70
CA ALA A 470 -17.49 12.57 -4.56
C ALA A 470 -18.24 13.75 -3.90
N LEU A 471 -18.43 13.70 -2.57
CA LEU A 471 -18.94 14.84 -1.79
C LEU A 471 -17.94 16.01 -1.75
N PHE A 472 -16.63 15.77 -1.69
CA PHE A 472 -15.61 16.81 -1.76
C PHE A 472 -15.59 17.50 -3.13
N ARG A 473 -15.63 16.74 -4.23
CA ARG A 473 -15.67 17.27 -5.60
C ARG A 473 -16.98 18.05 -5.88
N LEU A 474 -18.09 17.68 -5.23
CA LEU A 474 -19.35 18.47 -5.18
C LEU A 474 -19.32 19.67 -4.20
N ASN A 475 -18.19 19.97 -3.56
CA ASN A 475 -18.03 21.02 -2.54
C ASN A 475 -18.94 20.86 -1.30
N ARG A 476 -19.41 19.63 -1.01
CA ARG A 476 -20.24 19.27 0.17
C ARG A 476 -19.33 18.93 1.36
N LEU A 477 -18.41 19.85 1.67
CA LEU A 477 -17.22 19.63 2.52
C LEU A 477 -17.53 19.00 3.89
N SER A 478 -18.58 19.48 4.58
CA SER A 478 -18.94 18.97 5.92
C SER A 478 -19.51 17.54 5.89
N GLU A 479 -20.14 17.13 4.78
CA GLU A 479 -20.58 15.74 4.61
C GLU A 479 -19.39 14.85 4.25
N ALA A 480 -18.50 15.31 3.37
CA ALA A 480 -17.26 14.61 3.00
C ALA A 480 -16.41 14.29 4.24
N GLU A 481 -16.16 15.29 5.09
CA GLU A 481 -15.47 15.15 6.39
C GLU A 481 -16.12 14.07 7.26
N GLY A 482 -17.45 14.11 7.38
CA GLY A 482 -18.22 13.14 8.17
C GLY A 482 -18.12 11.71 7.63
N ARG A 483 -18.03 11.50 6.32
CA ARG A 483 -17.84 10.16 5.71
C ARG A 483 -16.39 9.67 5.87
N LEU A 484 -15.41 10.55 5.65
CA LEU A 484 -13.99 10.19 5.70
C LEU A 484 -13.52 9.86 7.14
N TYR A 485 -14.01 10.58 8.15
CA TYR A 485 -13.78 10.19 9.56
C TYR A 485 -14.38 8.82 9.90
N GLN A 486 -15.56 8.48 9.36
CA GLN A 486 -16.12 7.13 9.50
C GLN A 486 -15.23 6.11 8.78
N GLY A 487 -14.77 6.40 7.56
CA GLY A 487 -13.86 5.56 6.76
C GLY A 487 -12.58 5.20 7.51
N ILE A 488 -11.89 6.20 8.08
CA ILE A 488 -10.68 6.01 8.91
C ILE A 488 -10.94 5.05 10.08
N ALA A 489 -12.10 5.14 10.74
CA ALA A 489 -12.46 4.22 11.83
C ALA A 489 -12.69 2.77 11.34
N ILE A 490 -13.07 2.56 10.07
CA ILE A 490 -13.10 1.21 9.46
C ILE A 490 -11.68 0.70 9.25
N TRP A 491 -10.82 1.55 8.68
CA TRP A 491 -9.46 1.17 8.29
C TRP A 491 -8.54 0.87 9.48
N GLU A 492 -8.61 1.67 10.54
CA GLU A 492 -7.90 1.38 11.79
C GLU A 492 -8.44 0.11 12.47
N SER A 493 -9.75 -0.14 12.38
CA SER A 493 -10.39 -1.38 12.89
C SER A 493 -9.88 -2.62 12.15
N LEU A 494 -9.70 -2.56 10.83
CA LEU A 494 -9.10 -3.65 10.04
C LEU A 494 -7.60 -3.81 10.36
N ARG A 495 -6.84 -2.71 10.38
CA ARG A 495 -5.41 -2.70 10.70
C ARG A 495 -5.11 -3.26 12.10
N ALA A 496 -5.98 -3.01 13.08
CA ALA A 496 -5.88 -3.58 14.42
C ALA A 496 -6.02 -5.11 14.43
N GLY A 497 -6.90 -5.67 13.58
CA GLY A 497 -7.15 -7.12 13.47
C GLY A 497 -5.92 -7.95 13.06
N LEU A 498 -4.96 -7.33 12.34
CA LEU A 498 -3.70 -7.97 11.93
C LEU A 498 -2.75 -8.29 13.11
N GLY A 499 -3.05 -7.78 14.31
CA GLY A 499 -2.38 -8.15 15.55
C GLY A 499 -0.95 -7.60 15.64
N THR A 500 0.03 -8.48 15.51
CA THR A 500 1.48 -8.22 15.73
C THR A 500 2.35 -8.32 14.48
N ASN A 501 1.81 -8.75 13.33
CA ASN A 501 2.59 -8.78 12.08
C ASN A 501 2.74 -7.35 11.55
N ASP A 502 3.99 -6.86 11.45
CA ASP A 502 4.29 -5.51 10.95
C ASP A 502 4.15 -5.44 9.42
N SER A 503 4.67 -6.44 8.70
CA SER A 503 4.60 -6.55 7.24
C SER A 503 3.15 -6.48 6.72
N PHE A 504 2.21 -7.22 7.34
CA PHE A 504 0.79 -7.14 6.96
C PHE A 504 0.17 -5.74 7.20
N LYS A 505 0.60 -5.04 8.27
CA LYS A 505 0.10 -3.69 8.61
C LYS A 505 0.68 -2.61 7.71
N VAL A 506 1.91 -2.79 7.26
CA VAL A 506 2.58 -1.96 6.25
C VAL A 506 1.93 -2.19 4.90
N SER A 507 1.73 -3.44 4.48
CA SER A 507 1.19 -3.75 3.16
C SER A 507 -0.27 -3.29 2.99
N ILE A 508 -1.12 -3.42 4.04
CA ILE A 508 -2.49 -2.88 4.00
C ILE A 508 -2.52 -1.33 4.05
N PHE A 509 -1.41 -0.63 4.27
CA PHE A 509 -1.41 0.82 4.41
C PHE A 509 -1.89 1.52 3.13
N GLU A 510 -1.41 1.08 1.96
CA GLU A 510 -1.70 1.77 0.69
C GLU A 510 -3.20 1.75 0.35
N THR A 511 -3.93 0.69 0.73
CA THR A 511 -5.40 0.60 0.56
C THR A 511 -6.18 1.51 1.52
N GLN A 512 -5.51 2.18 2.45
CA GLN A 512 -6.13 3.01 3.49
C GLN A 512 -5.71 4.48 3.36
N ALA A 513 -4.55 4.74 2.77
CA ALA A 513 -3.88 6.04 2.65
C ALA A 513 -4.75 7.14 2.02
N ALA A 514 -5.53 6.80 0.99
CA ALA A 514 -6.45 7.72 0.31
C ALA A 514 -7.36 8.45 1.32
N THR A 515 -8.08 7.71 2.17
CA THR A 515 -8.98 8.25 3.20
C THR A 515 -8.36 9.34 4.07
N TYR A 516 -7.06 9.24 4.38
CA TYR A 516 -6.35 10.25 5.16
C TYR A 516 -5.99 11.47 4.30
N ARG A 517 -5.62 11.31 3.02
CA ARG A 517 -5.34 12.41 2.08
C ARG A 517 -6.60 13.21 1.75
N ASN A 518 -7.67 12.55 1.31
CA ASN A 518 -8.93 13.23 0.97
C ASN A 518 -9.48 14.01 2.19
N LEU A 519 -9.27 13.51 3.42
CA LEU A 519 -9.67 14.24 4.62
C LEU A 519 -8.74 15.42 4.92
N GLN A 520 -7.42 15.34 4.67
CA GLN A 520 -6.55 16.52 4.72
C GLN A 520 -7.02 17.60 3.75
N GLU A 521 -7.35 17.25 2.51
CA GLU A 521 -7.84 18.17 1.48
C GLU A 521 -9.17 18.82 1.86
N VAL A 522 -10.15 18.02 2.29
CA VAL A 522 -11.45 18.51 2.80
C VAL A 522 -11.29 19.44 4.00
N LEU A 523 -10.34 19.15 4.91
CA LEU A 523 -10.07 20.01 6.07
C LEU A 523 -9.34 21.30 5.65
N VAL A 524 -8.37 21.23 4.73
CA VAL A 524 -7.68 22.42 4.17
C VAL A 524 -8.68 23.32 3.41
N ALA A 525 -9.58 22.75 2.62
CA ALA A 525 -10.63 23.49 1.91
C ALA A 525 -11.61 24.19 2.86
N GLN A 526 -11.83 23.65 4.06
CA GLN A 526 -12.59 24.29 5.15
C GLN A 526 -11.77 25.28 5.99
N GLY A 527 -10.48 25.48 5.70
CA GLY A 527 -9.56 26.27 6.54
C GLY A 527 -9.18 25.62 7.87
N LYS A 528 -9.53 24.34 8.08
CA LYS A 528 -9.24 23.53 9.28
C LYS A 528 -7.80 23.01 9.25
N ILE A 529 -6.82 23.92 9.12
CA ILE A 529 -5.40 23.62 8.94
C ILE A 529 -4.80 22.74 10.05
N GLN A 530 -5.21 22.95 11.31
CA GLN A 530 -4.71 22.17 12.45
C GLN A 530 -5.26 20.73 12.48
N PRO A 531 -6.58 20.49 12.34
CA PRO A 531 -7.11 19.15 12.10
C PRO A 531 -6.52 18.45 10.87
N ALA A 532 -6.21 19.18 9.79
CA ALA A 532 -5.57 18.58 8.61
C ALA A 532 -4.19 18.00 8.96
N LEU A 533 -3.36 18.74 9.72
CA LEU A 533 -2.07 18.27 10.27
C LEU A 533 -2.25 17.06 11.20
N GLU A 534 -3.27 17.04 12.06
CA GLU A 534 -3.57 15.85 12.89
C GLU A 534 -3.91 14.61 12.04
N VAL A 535 -4.64 14.78 10.93
CA VAL A 535 -5.00 13.68 10.02
C VAL A 535 -3.82 13.23 9.17
N ALA A 536 -2.96 14.16 8.73
CA ALA A 536 -1.71 13.87 8.03
C ALA A 536 -0.81 12.96 8.88
N GLU A 537 -0.56 13.34 10.13
CA GLU A 537 0.25 12.54 11.06
C GLU A 537 -0.41 11.22 11.46
N ARG A 538 -1.74 11.19 11.63
CA ARG A 538 -2.47 9.93 11.86
C ARG A 538 -2.32 8.96 10.67
N GLY A 539 -2.10 9.52 9.49
CA GLY A 539 -1.80 8.82 8.25
C GLY A 539 -0.32 8.50 8.01
N ARG A 540 0.66 8.84 8.86
CA ARG A 540 2.09 8.52 8.60
C ARG A 540 2.70 7.51 9.57
N ALA A 541 3.52 6.61 9.01
CA ALA A 541 4.35 5.64 9.73
C ALA A 541 3.63 4.91 10.87
N ARG A 542 2.36 4.56 10.66
CA ARG A 542 1.45 4.14 11.74
C ARG A 542 1.69 2.71 12.20
N ALA A 543 2.10 1.79 11.32
CA ALA A 543 2.54 0.46 11.73
C ALA A 543 3.85 0.56 12.55
N PHE A 544 4.80 1.40 12.09
CA PHE A 544 6.06 1.66 12.77
C PHE A 544 5.86 2.27 14.18
N VAL A 545 4.97 3.27 14.31
CA VAL A 545 4.59 3.89 15.58
C VAL A 545 3.98 2.86 16.55
N GLU A 546 3.11 1.97 16.07
CA GLU A 546 2.53 0.89 16.88
C GLU A 546 3.58 -0.13 17.34
N LEU A 547 4.50 -0.52 16.45
CA LEU A 547 5.63 -1.40 16.74
C LEU A 547 6.57 -0.82 17.81
N VAL A 548 6.97 0.44 17.65
CA VAL A 548 7.88 1.16 18.55
C VAL A 548 7.26 1.40 19.93
N ALA A 549 5.98 1.75 20.00
CA ALA A 549 5.25 1.91 21.27
C ALA A 549 5.21 0.59 22.06
N ARG A 550 4.77 -0.50 21.41
CA ARG A 550 4.69 -1.85 22.01
C ARG A 550 6.04 -2.33 22.55
N ARG A 551 7.11 -2.23 21.75
CA ARG A 551 8.47 -2.64 22.17
C ARG A 551 9.06 -1.77 23.28
N SER A 552 8.59 -0.54 23.44
CA SER A 552 9.01 0.37 24.53
C SER A 552 8.27 0.14 25.85
N GLY A 553 7.43 -0.92 25.95
CA GLY A 553 6.59 -1.21 27.12
C GLY A 553 5.48 -0.20 27.36
N ALA A 554 5.19 0.68 26.38
CA ALA A 554 4.21 1.75 26.50
C ALA A 554 2.80 1.24 26.13
N GLN A 555 2.19 0.53 27.09
CA GLN A 555 0.85 -0.10 27.01
C GLN A 555 0.70 -1.21 25.94
N LEU A 556 -0.25 -2.12 26.20
CA LEU A 556 -0.66 -3.16 25.23
C LEU A 556 -1.71 -2.64 24.22
N THR A 557 -2.32 -1.49 24.50
CA THR A 557 -3.24 -0.78 23.62
C THR A 557 -2.50 -0.02 22.53
N ALA A 558 -3.13 0.19 21.37
CA ALA A 558 -2.56 1.03 20.33
C ALA A 558 -2.31 2.47 20.84
N PRO A 559 -1.24 3.16 20.39
CA PRO A 559 -0.96 4.53 20.80
C PRO A 559 -2.07 5.45 20.30
N SER A 560 -2.45 6.44 21.11
CA SER A 560 -3.49 7.41 20.76
C SER A 560 -3.20 8.10 19.42
N PRO A 561 -4.22 8.53 18.66
CA PRO A 561 -4.01 9.39 17.51
C PRO A 561 -3.18 10.63 17.87
N PRO A 562 -2.34 11.13 16.96
CA PRO A 562 -1.61 12.38 17.16
C PRO A 562 -2.60 13.54 17.32
N THR A 563 -2.20 14.55 18.08
CA THR A 563 -2.99 15.78 18.30
C THR A 563 -2.10 17.00 18.20
N ILE A 564 -2.68 18.12 17.78
CA ILE A 564 -1.99 19.39 17.63
C ILE A 564 -1.44 19.89 18.97
N ALA A 565 -2.11 19.55 20.07
CA ALA A 565 -1.67 19.83 21.43
C ALA A 565 -0.45 18.99 21.86
N ALA A 566 -0.25 17.79 21.29
CA ALA A 566 0.95 16.99 21.49
C ALA A 566 2.09 17.44 20.55
N ILE A 567 1.81 17.64 19.26
CA ILE A 567 2.76 18.12 18.24
C ILE A 567 3.35 19.48 18.66
N SER A 568 2.49 20.46 18.97
CA SER A 568 2.92 21.79 19.44
C SER A 568 3.52 21.78 20.84
N ARG A 569 3.40 20.69 21.60
CA ARG A 569 4.12 20.50 22.87
C ARG A 569 5.52 19.94 22.61
N LEU A 570 5.67 18.99 21.69
CA LEU A 570 6.96 18.43 21.30
C LEU A 570 7.90 19.52 20.77
N ALA A 571 7.45 20.33 19.80
CA ALA A 571 8.25 21.43 19.24
C ALA A 571 8.75 22.43 20.32
N ARG A 572 7.89 22.77 21.30
CA ARG A 572 8.26 23.63 22.44
C ARG A 572 9.20 22.97 23.44
N GLN A 573 8.93 21.73 23.83
CA GLN A 573 9.72 21.02 24.85
C GLN A 573 11.10 20.61 24.36
N GLN A 574 11.28 20.49 23.04
CA GLN A 574 12.53 20.12 22.39
C GLN A 574 13.21 21.29 21.68
N ASN A 575 12.62 22.50 21.69
CA ASN A 575 13.09 23.67 20.95
C ASN A 575 13.54 23.34 19.51
N LEU A 576 12.60 22.90 18.68
CA LEU A 576 12.85 22.52 17.28
C LEU A 576 11.72 22.98 16.37
N ALA A 577 12.02 23.09 15.07
CA ALA A 577 11.00 23.22 14.04
C ALA A 577 10.67 21.85 13.44
N LEU A 578 9.38 21.58 13.24
CA LEU A 578 8.89 20.42 12.49
C LEU A 578 8.38 20.96 11.14
N VAL A 579 8.92 20.43 10.04
CA VAL A 579 8.51 20.73 8.66
C VAL A 579 7.94 19.45 8.08
N GLU A 580 6.69 19.48 7.67
CA GLU A 580 5.95 18.28 7.29
C GLU A 580 5.31 18.45 5.92
N TYR A 581 5.46 17.45 5.06
CA TYR A 581 4.89 17.44 3.73
C TYR A 581 3.84 16.34 3.55
N SER A 582 2.78 16.68 2.82
CA SER A 582 1.88 15.71 2.18
C SER A 582 1.82 15.96 0.67
N ILE A 583 1.83 14.90 -0.12
CA ILE A 583 1.74 14.93 -1.59
C ILE A 583 0.27 14.74 -2.00
N ILE A 584 -0.25 15.67 -2.80
CA ILE A 584 -1.60 15.63 -3.39
C ILE A 584 -1.47 15.30 -4.88
N ARG A 585 -2.30 14.37 -5.36
CA ARG A 585 -2.30 13.90 -6.75
C ARG A 585 -3.71 13.78 -7.29
N ASP A 586 -3.89 14.16 -8.56
CA ASP A 586 -5.16 14.04 -9.30
C ASP A 586 -4.96 13.22 -10.57
N GLN A 587 -6.01 12.53 -11.03
CA GLN A 587 -6.05 11.82 -12.32
C GLN A 587 -6.63 12.68 -13.45
N PHE A 588 -6.91 13.94 -13.16
CA PHE A 588 -7.47 14.91 -14.10
C PHE A 588 -6.50 16.08 -14.22
N VAL A 589 -5.75 16.12 -15.31
CA VAL A 589 -4.69 17.10 -15.51
C VAL A 589 -5.15 18.12 -16.55
N GLU A 590 -5.02 19.41 -16.25
CA GLU A 590 -5.20 20.45 -17.25
C GLU A 590 -4.06 20.37 -18.27
N THR A 591 -4.40 20.20 -19.55
CA THR A 591 -3.42 20.25 -20.63
C THR A 591 -2.74 21.62 -20.70
N PRO A 592 -1.44 21.70 -21.02
CA PRO A 592 -0.73 22.97 -21.16
C PRO A 592 -1.50 23.95 -22.06
N HIS A 593 -1.62 25.20 -21.60
CA HIS A 593 -2.48 26.27 -22.15
C HIS A 593 -3.99 26.16 -21.81
N GLY A 594 -4.41 25.26 -20.91
CA GLY A 594 -5.76 25.24 -20.33
C GLY A 594 -6.87 24.85 -21.33
N ALA A 595 -6.52 24.15 -22.41
CA ALA A 595 -7.43 23.88 -23.53
C ALA A 595 -8.39 22.70 -23.29
N SER A 596 -8.03 21.77 -22.41
CA SER A 596 -8.84 20.60 -22.02
C SER A 596 -8.31 19.98 -20.72
N VAL A 597 -9.19 19.35 -19.94
CA VAL A 597 -8.80 18.42 -18.86
C VAL A 597 -8.71 17.02 -19.46
N GLN A 598 -7.66 16.27 -19.14
CA GLN A 598 -7.48 14.88 -19.60
C GLN A 598 -7.36 13.91 -18.43
N PHE A 599 -7.96 12.73 -18.60
CA PHE A 599 -7.83 11.60 -17.68
C PHE A 599 -6.46 10.93 -17.85
N THR A 600 -5.78 10.63 -16.74
CA THR A 600 -4.50 9.91 -16.72
C THR A 600 -4.61 8.61 -15.93
N ASN A 601 -4.14 7.50 -16.52
CA ASN A 601 -4.16 6.16 -15.90
C ASN A 601 -3.30 6.08 -14.61
N GLU A 602 -2.42 7.06 -14.42
CA GLU A 602 -1.58 7.29 -13.25
C GLU A 602 -1.84 8.72 -12.73
N PRO A 603 -2.17 8.92 -11.44
CA PRO A 603 -2.31 10.25 -10.85
C PRO A 603 -1.01 11.04 -10.96
N GLN A 604 -1.11 12.31 -11.37
CA GLN A 604 0.03 13.23 -11.40
C GLN A 604 -0.01 14.14 -10.17
N GLU A 605 1.13 14.65 -9.72
CA GLU A 605 1.17 15.66 -8.66
C GLU A 605 0.37 16.92 -9.03
N SER A 606 -0.48 17.38 -8.13
CA SER A 606 -1.29 18.60 -8.29
C SER A 606 -0.99 19.65 -7.22
N ALA A 607 -0.54 19.24 -6.02
CA ALA A 607 0.04 20.13 -5.02
C ALA A 607 0.91 19.37 -4.01
N LEU A 608 1.80 20.10 -3.34
CA LEU A 608 2.31 19.73 -2.01
C LEU A 608 1.63 20.58 -0.94
N PHE A 609 1.29 19.96 0.18
CA PHE A 609 0.90 20.63 1.41
C PHE A 609 2.10 20.66 2.35
N ALA A 610 2.47 21.83 2.86
CA ALA A 610 3.61 22.01 3.75
C ALA A 610 3.17 22.66 5.06
N TRP A 611 3.30 21.96 6.18
CA TRP A 611 3.11 22.53 7.53
C TRP A 611 4.47 22.83 8.17
N VAL A 612 4.54 23.95 8.91
CA VAL A 612 5.69 24.23 9.79
C VAL A 612 5.19 24.47 11.20
N VAL A 613 5.59 23.61 12.13
CA VAL A 613 5.38 23.80 13.57
C VAL A 613 6.66 24.39 14.15
N GLN A 614 6.63 25.68 14.44
CA GLN A 614 7.77 26.44 14.93
C GLN A 614 8.12 26.05 16.39
N PRO A 615 9.34 26.36 16.90
CA PRO A 615 9.70 26.11 18.30
C PRO A 615 8.75 26.75 19.33
N SER A 616 8.02 27.79 18.95
CA SER A 616 6.95 28.41 19.74
C SER A 616 5.70 27.52 19.91
N GLY A 617 5.60 26.43 19.17
CA GLY A 617 4.39 25.63 19.00
C GLY A 617 3.36 26.27 18.06
N GLN A 618 3.69 27.38 17.38
CA GLN A 618 2.80 27.94 16.35
C GLN A 618 2.88 27.08 15.09
N VAL A 619 1.71 26.74 14.55
CA VAL A 619 1.55 26.05 13.27
C VAL A 619 1.40 27.08 12.16
N LYS A 620 2.15 26.90 11.07
CA LYS A 620 2.03 27.57 9.78
C LYS A 620 1.70 26.54 8.71
N PHE A 621 1.18 27.00 7.58
CA PHE A 621 0.81 26.14 6.46
C PHE A 621 0.95 26.88 5.14
N GLN A 622 1.47 26.18 4.13
CA GLN A 622 1.51 26.62 2.75
C GLN A 622 0.96 25.50 1.84
N ARG A 623 0.09 25.87 0.90
CA ARG A 623 -0.21 25.04 -0.28
C ARG A 623 0.77 25.45 -1.40
N LEU A 624 1.34 24.45 -2.06
CA LEU A 624 2.33 24.57 -3.12
C LEU A 624 1.77 23.88 -4.36
N ASP A 625 1.07 24.62 -5.22
CA ASP A 625 0.50 24.04 -6.44
C ASP A 625 1.59 23.52 -7.37
N TRP A 626 1.38 22.32 -7.94
CA TRP A 626 2.37 21.70 -8.81
C TRP A 626 2.38 22.37 -10.19
N PRO A 627 3.53 22.83 -10.72
CA PRO A 627 3.54 23.51 -12.01
C PRO A 627 3.25 22.52 -13.16
N ALA A 628 2.32 22.89 -14.04
CA ALA A 628 1.86 22.02 -15.13
C ALA A 628 2.90 21.74 -16.24
N ASP A 629 4.05 22.41 -16.20
CA ASP A 629 5.21 22.17 -17.08
C ASP A 629 6.33 21.36 -16.41
N TRP A 630 6.20 21.01 -15.12
CA TRP A 630 7.20 20.22 -14.40
C TRP A 630 7.03 18.72 -14.63
N PRO A 631 8.13 17.95 -14.65
CA PRO A 631 8.07 16.49 -14.58
C PRO A 631 7.56 16.03 -13.21
N SER A 632 7.21 14.75 -13.06
CA SER A 632 6.69 14.22 -11.78
C SER A 632 7.69 14.37 -10.63
N LEU A 633 7.19 14.34 -9.39
CA LEU A 633 8.00 14.52 -8.19
C LEU A 633 9.18 13.55 -8.12
N GLU A 634 8.98 12.26 -8.47
CA GLU A 634 10.08 11.30 -8.54
C GLU A 634 11.16 11.78 -9.51
N GLN A 635 10.78 12.25 -10.70
CA GLN A 635 11.72 12.72 -11.71
C GLN A 635 12.47 13.99 -11.26
N VAL A 636 11.83 14.92 -10.55
CA VAL A 636 12.51 16.10 -9.97
C VAL A 636 13.51 15.69 -8.88
N VAL A 637 13.15 14.75 -8.00
CA VAL A 637 14.06 14.25 -6.96
C VAL A 637 15.24 13.46 -7.56
N GLN A 638 14.98 12.64 -8.59
CA GLN A 638 16.01 11.91 -9.33
C GLN A 638 16.92 12.84 -10.14
N GLN A 639 16.41 13.96 -10.66
CA GLN A 639 17.22 15.03 -11.27
C GLN A 639 18.16 15.66 -10.23
N GLY A 640 17.64 16.09 -9.07
CA GLY A 640 18.47 16.62 -7.97
C GLY A 640 19.53 15.63 -7.45
N ARG A 641 19.25 14.32 -7.45
CA ARG A 641 20.25 13.28 -7.11
C ARG A 641 21.31 13.14 -8.22
N ARG A 642 20.91 13.16 -9.50
CA ARG A 642 21.83 13.12 -10.67
C ARG A 642 22.71 14.36 -10.79
N ALA A 643 22.21 15.54 -10.37
CA ALA A 643 22.99 16.77 -10.26
C ALA A 643 24.21 16.60 -9.32
N MET A 644 24.04 15.84 -8.24
CA MET A 644 25.14 15.45 -7.35
C MET A 644 25.92 14.22 -7.84
N GLY A 645 25.80 13.84 -9.12
CA GLY A 645 26.51 12.70 -9.73
C GLY A 645 25.97 11.32 -9.38
N LEU A 646 24.89 11.21 -8.58
CA LEU A 646 24.32 9.93 -8.15
C LEU A 646 23.51 9.28 -9.28
N ARG A 647 23.63 7.95 -9.44
CA ARG A 647 22.92 7.19 -10.47
C ARG A 647 22.37 5.88 -9.90
N GLY A 648 21.09 5.61 -10.13
CA GLY A 648 20.42 4.35 -9.78
C GLY A 648 19.86 4.26 -8.36
N ARG A 649 19.28 3.09 -8.07
CA ARG A 649 19.06 2.49 -6.74
C ARG A 649 19.73 1.10 -6.78
N GLY A 650 20.17 0.56 -5.65
CA GLY A 650 20.73 -0.80 -5.54
C GLY A 650 22.26 -0.86 -5.59
N ILE A 651 22.82 -2.08 -5.65
CA ILE A 651 24.27 -2.33 -5.46
C ILE A 651 25.13 -1.62 -6.54
N ASP A 652 24.64 -1.51 -7.78
CA ASP A 652 25.30 -0.82 -8.91
C ASP A 652 25.13 0.72 -8.92
N VAL A 653 25.13 1.38 -7.74
CA VAL A 653 25.30 2.85 -7.65
C VAL A 653 26.75 3.21 -7.99
N VAL A 654 27.08 3.17 -9.29
CA VAL A 654 28.39 3.55 -9.82
C VAL A 654 28.56 5.06 -9.65
N TYR A 655 29.27 5.46 -8.60
CA TYR A 655 29.81 6.80 -8.45
C TYR A 655 30.77 7.09 -9.61
N THR A 656 30.28 7.81 -10.63
CA THR A 656 31.14 8.32 -11.71
C THR A 656 31.90 9.54 -11.18
N PRO A 657 33.24 9.50 -11.02
CA PRO A 657 33.98 10.58 -10.36
C PRO A 657 34.02 11.91 -11.12
N GLU A 658 33.63 11.89 -12.39
CA GLU A 658 33.31 13.08 -13.16
C GLU A 658 31.82 13.42 -12.93
N PRO A 659 31.48 14.42 -12.07
CA PRO A 659 30.18 15.05 -12.18
C PRO A 659 30.04 15.59 -13.60
N ARG A 660 28.85 15.46 -14.16
CA ARG A 660 28.50 16.06 -15.45
C ARG A 660 28.73 17.56 -15.30
N SER A 661 29.58 18.16 -16.12
CA SER A 661 29.90 19.60 -16.10
C SER A 661 28.75 20.42 -16.71
N ASP A 662 27.55 20.16 -16.20
CA ASP A 662 26.25 20.58 -16.69
C ASP A 662 25.77 21.78 -15.88
N PRO A 663 25.52 22.95 -16.50
CA PRO A 663 24.93 24.11 -15.82
C PRO A 663 23.58 23.80 -15.16
N ASP A 664 22.89 22.77 -15.66
CA ASP A 664 21.58 22.31 -15.17
C ASP A 664 21.66 21.70 -13.76
N ALA A 665 22.83 21.21 -13.33
CA ALA A 665 22.97 20.53 -12.03
C ALA A 665 22.69 21.44 -10.82
N ALA A 666 23.26 22.65 -10.80
CA ALA A 666 22.94 23.65 -9.78
C ALA A 666 21.47 24.09 -9.90
N THR A 667 20.95 24.17 -11.14
CA THR A 667 19.57 24.55 -11.44
C THR A 667 18.55 23.57 -10.86
N ASP A 668 18.85 22.26 -10.83
CA ASP A 668 17.97 21.23 -10.26
C ASP A 668 17.94 21.26 -8.72
N LEU A 669 19.07 21.49 -8.05
CA LEU A 669 19.12 21.68 -6.59
C LEU A 669 18.42 22.99 -6.16
N GLN A 670 18.54 24.05 -6.97
CA GLN A 670 17.79 25.30 -6.81
C GLN A 670 16.29 25.12 -7.11
N ARG A 671 15.90 24.25 -8.06
CA ARG A 671 14.49 23.92 -8.33
C ARG A 671 13.82 23.27 -7.12
N LEU A 672 14.49 22.29 -6.50
CA LEU A 672 14.03 21.66 -5.26
C LEU A 672 13.99 22.63 -4.07
N HIS A 673 14.98 23.52 -3.94
CA HIS A 673 14.95 24.57 -2.90
C HIS A 673 13.77 25.53 -3.07
N ARG A 674 13.52 26.01 -4.29
CA ARG A 674 12.40 26.91 -4.62
C ARG A 674 11.03 26.29 -4.33
N LEU A 675 10.89 24.98 -4.56
CA LEU A 675 9.65 24.27 -4.25
C LEU A 675 9.47 24.05 -2.75
N LEU A 676 10.50 23.56 -2.06
CA LEU A 676 10.37 23.01 -0.70
C LEU A 676 10.73 24.02 0.40
N ILE A 677 11.80 24.80 0.23
CA ILE A 677 12.38 25.62 1.30
C ILE A 677 11.99 27.09 1.18
N GLU A 678 12.14 27.70 0.00
CA GLU A 678 11.86 29.12 -0.25
C GLU A 678 10.47 29.58 0.24
N PRO A 679 9.37 28.81 0.06
CA PRO A 679 8.03 29.24 0.49
C PRO A 679 7.82 29.20 2.02
N ILE A 680 8.65 28.45 2.74
CA ILE A 680 8.54 28.26 4.20
C ILE A 680 9.68 28.91 4.99
N ALA A 681 10.72 29.41 4.31
CA ALA A 681 11.96 29.91 4.92
C ALA A 681 11.71 30.97 6.01
N ALA A 682 10.73 31.86 5.80
CA ALA A 682 10.33 32.89 6.78
C ALA A 682 9.71 32.34 8.07
N TRP A 683 9.50 31.04 8.19
CA TRP A 683 8.97 30.35 9.38
C TRP A 683 9.99 29.42 10.05
N LEU A 684 11.13 29.16 9.40
CA LEU A 684 12.21 28.35 9.94
C LEU A 684 12.98 29.12 11.04
N PRO A 685 13.69 28.42 11.95
CA PRO A 685 14.55 29.07 12.94
C PRO A 685 15.74 29.77 12.27
N PRO A 686 16.03 31.05 12.61
CA PRO A 686 17.21 31.73 12.09
C PRO A 686 18.52 31.29 12.76
N GLU A 687 18.46 30.65 13.94
CA GLU A 687 19.62 30.08 14.61
C GLU A 687 19.90 28.66 14.10
N ALA A 688 21.10 28.45 13.53
CA ALA A 688 21.54 27.12 13.08
C ALA A 688 21.58 26.06 14.20
N GLU A 689 21.63 26.49 15.47
CA GLU A 689 21.58 25.67 16.68
C GLU A 689 20.19 25.04 16.93
N THR A 690 19.13 25.55 16.28
CA THR A 690 17.77 25.01 16.42
C THR A 690 17.51 23.96 15.33
N PRO A 691 17.23 22.69 15.67
CA PRO A 691 16.99 21.65 14.67
C PRO A 691 15.77 21.94 13.78
N VAL A 692 15.90 21.64 12.48
CA VAL A 692 14.81 21.59 11.51
C VAL A 692 14.57 20.13 11.14
N VAL A 693 13.47 19.57 11.64
CA VAL A 693 13.06 18.18 11.36
C VAL A 693 12.19 18.16 10.13
N PHE A 694 12.62 17.49 9.07
CA PHE A 694 11.77 17.18 7.94
C PHE A 694 11.01 15.87 8.17
N VAL A 695 9.71 15.90 7.91
CA VAL A 695 8.79 14.76 7.89
C VAL A 695 8.28 14.62 6.45
N PRO A 696 9.05 13.98 5.56
CA PRO A 696 8.69 13.77 4.16
C PRO A 696 7.62 12.68 3.98
N GLN A 697 6.97 12.69 2.82
CA GLN A 697 6.16 11.58 2.30
C GLN A 697 6.85 11.02 1.04
N GLU A 698 6.80 9.70 0.87
CA GLU A 698 7.20 8.98 -0.36
C GLU A 698 8.56 9.44 -0.94
N GLU A 699 8.60 9.98 -2.16
CA GLU A 699 9.86 10.34 -2.84
C GLU A 699 10.66 11.43 -2.10
N LEU A 700 9.99 12.24 -1.27
CA LEU A 700 10.63 13.30 -0.48
C LEU A 700 11.62 12.75 0.56
N PHE A 701 11.57 11.46 0.91
CA PHE A 701 12.61 10.81 1.75
C PHE A 701 13.98 10.78 1.07
N LEU A 702 14.06 10.87 -0.27
CA LEU A 702 15.30 10.85 -1.03
C LEU A 702 15.85 12.25 -1.35
N VAL A 703 15.16 13.32 -0.91
CA VAL A 703 15.57 14.72 -1.10
C VAL A 703 16.81 15.03 -0.27
N PRO A 704 17.89 15.58 -0.87
CA PRO A 704 19.12 15.89 -0.16
C PRO A 704 19.01 17.25 0.54
N PHE A 705 18.16 17.36 1.57
CA PHE A 705 17.90 18.61 2.30
C PHE A 705 19.17 19.41 2.68
N PRO A 706 20.29 18.81 3.13
CA PRO A 706 21.54 19.55 3.39
C PRO A 706 22.15 20.25 2.15
N ALA A 707 21.94 19.71 0.95
CA ALA A 707 22.52 20.17 -0.31
C ALA A 707 21.56 20.95 -1.22
N LEU A 708 20.32 21.24 -0.78
CA LEU A 708 19.46 22.19 -1.49
C LEU A 708 20.10 23.57 -1.47
N GLN A 709 20.06 24.29 -2.60
CA GLN A 709 20.74 25.58 -2.79
C GLN A 709 19.76 26.72 -2.98
N ASP A 710 19.98 27.86 -2.33
CA ASP A 710 19.26 29.11 -2.60
C ASP A 710 19.68 29.74 -3.95
N ALA A 711 19.07 30.86 -4.32
CA ALA A 711 19.35 31.55 -5.58
C ALA A 711 20.81 32.06 -5.66
N GLU A 712 21.39 32.37 -4.50
CA GLU A 712 22.78 32.78 -4.27
C GLU A 712 23.77 31.58 -4.24
N GLY A 713 23.27 30.35 -4.37
CA GLY A 713 24.03 29.11 -4.40
C GLY A 713 24.51 28.61 -3.03
N GLN A 714 24.08 29.21 -1.93
CA GLN A 714 24.38 28.72 -0.58
C GLN A 714 23.56 27.46 -0.28
N TYR A 715 24.21 26.47 0.32
CA TYR A 715 23.55 25.24 0.75
C TYR A 715 22.73 25.48 2.01
N PHE A 716 21.55 24.86 2.13
CA PHE A 716 20.69 24.92 3.31
C PHE A 716 21.42 24.62 4.64
N LEU A 717 22.38 23.69 4.60
CA LEU A 717 23.26 23.34 5.73
C LEU A 717 24.09 24.54 6.27
N ALA A 718 24.39 25.54 5.44
CA ALA A 718 25.13 26.73 5.86
C ALA A 718 24.38 27.54 6.93
N HIS A 719 23.04 27.46 6.96
CA HIS A 719 22.18 28.26 7.84
C HIS A 719 21.37 27.44 8.85
N HIS A 720 21.07 26.17 8.58
CA HIS A 720 20.22 25.34 9.45
C HIS A 720 20.85 23.98 9.79
N THR A 721 20.34 23.33 10.85
CA THR A 721 20.63 21.93 11.18
C THR A 721 19.48 21.02 10.73
N PRO A 722 19.54 20.42 9.52
CA PRO A 722 18.54 19.48 9.05
C PRO A 722 18.63 18.12 9.77
N MET A 723 17.48 17.48 9.98
CA MET A 723 17.35 16.06 10.34
C MET A 723 16.02 15.52 9.79
N THR A 724 15.81 14.19 9.83
CA THR A 724 14.63 13.54 9.24
C THR A 724 13.89 12.68 10.26
N ALA A 725 12.56 12.67 10.22
CA ALA A 725 11.72 11.75 11.01
C ALA A 725 10.58 11.16 10.16
N PRO A 726 10.36 9.82 10.17
CA PRO A 726 9.23 9.21 9.45
C PRO A 726 7.83 9.67 9.91
N SER A 727 7.70 10.14 11.16
CA SER A 727 6.55 10.91 11.64
C SER A 727 6.95 11.70 12.90
N ILE A 728 6.21 12.77 13.20
CA ILE A 728 6.34 13.53 14.45
C ILE A 728 6.00 12.62 15.65
N GLN A 729 4.99 11.75 15.51
CA GLN A 729 4.64 10.80 16.56
C GLN A 729 5.78 9.80 16.87
N LEU A 730 6.51 9.32 15.84
CA LEU A 730 7.68 8.46 16.04
C LEU A 730 8.83 9.18 16.73
N LEU A 731 9.15 10.41 16.32
CA LEU A 731 10.15 11.25 16.99
C LEU A 731 9.82 11.44 18.48
N GLY A 732 8.55 11.73 18.80
CA GLY A 732 8.09 11.82 20.19
C GLY A 732 8.34 10.55 21.00
N LEU A 733 8.10 9.37 20.42
CA LEU A 733 8.34 8.08 21.08
C LEU A 733 9.83 7.79 21.33
N THR A 734 10.74 8.14 20.40
CA THR A 734 12.18 7.93 20.61
C THR A 734 12.73 8.84 21.71
N LEU A 735 12.29 10.10 21.74
CA LEU A 735 12.63 11.06 22.80
C LEU A 735 12.11 10.63 24.17
N GLU A 736 10.87 10.11 24.25
CA GLU A 736 10.32 9.60 25.51
C GLU A 736 11.08 8.36 26.00
N ARG A 737 11.40 7.42 25.10
CA ARG A 737 12.20 6.23 25.40
C ARG A 737 13.57 6.60 25.99
N ALA A 738 14.26 7.58 25.40
CA ALA A 738 15.53 8.08 25.90
C ALA A 738 15.40 8.71 27.29
N ASN A 739 14.39 9.57 27.51
CA ASN A 739 14.14 10.20 28.81
C ASN A 739 13.89 9.16 29.93
N ARG A 740 13.16 8.08 29.61
CA ARG A 740 12.93 6.96 30.55
C ARG A 740 14.20 6.16 30.87
N ARG A 741 15.19 6.12 29.96
CA ARG A 741 16.44 5.34 30.10
C ARG A 741 17.58 6.06 30.84
N GLN A 742 17.56 7.41 30.89
CA GLN A 742 18.60 8.21 31.57
C GLN A 742 18.74 7.93 33.09
N VAL A 743 17.82 7.17 33.69
CA VAL A 743 17.71 6.95 35.14
C VAL A 743 18.52 5.74 35.65
N THR A 744 18.94 4.81 34.78
CA THR A 744 19.09 3.40 35.22
C THR A 744 20.41 2.66 34.96
N MET A 745 21.34 3.16 34.13
CA MET A 745 22.43 2.33 33.56
C MET A 745 23.88 2.80 33.81
N PRO A 746 24.88 1.89 33.89
CA PRO A 746 26.32 2.20 34.02
C PRO A 746 27.00 2.80 32.77
N SER A 747 28.34 2.66 32.71
CA SER A 747 29.25 3.20 31.71
C SER A 747 28.92 2.84 30.26
N ALA A 748 29.42 3.67 29.33
CA ALA A 748 29.19 3.54 27.90
C ALA A 748 29.97 2.37 27.28
N ASP A 749 29.29 1.25 27.02
CA ASP A 749 29.81 0.17 26.19
C ASP A 749 29.73 0.54 24.70
N TRP A 750 30.86 0.43 24.01
CA TRP A 750 31.02 0.75 22.59
C TRP A 750 31.18 -0.51 21.74
N LEU A 751 30.43 -0.59 20.65
CA LEU A 751 30.64 -1.54 19.57
C LEU A 751 31.00 -0.77 18.30
N ILE A 752 32.22 -0.97 17.83
CA ILE A 752 32.79 -0.27 16.67
C ILE A 752 33.29 -1.35 15.71
N VAL A 753 32.82 -1.34 14.48
CA VAL A 753 33.14 -2.31 13.43
C VAL A 753 33.58 -1.54 12.19
N GLY A 754 34.67 -1.97 11.56
CA GLY A 754 35.17 -1.38 10.31
C GLY A 754 35.81 -2.44 9.43
N ASN A 755 35.47 -2.45 8.15
CA ASN A 755 36.01 -3.39 7.15
C ASN A 755 36.09 -4.85 7.65
N PRO A 756 34.95 -5.54 7.84
CA PRO A 756 34.95 -6.99 8.03
C PRO A 756 35.56 -7.71 6.81
N MET A 757 36.03 -8.94 6.99
CA MET A 757 36.46 -9.79 5.87
C MET A 757 35.23 -10.10 5.01
N MET A 758 35.20 -9.55 3.79
CA MET A 758 33.93 -9.37 3.08
C MET A 758 33.24 -10.68 2.66
N PRO A 759 31.92 -10.82 2.92
CA PRO A 759 31.13 -11.97 2.49
C PRO A 759 30.88 -11.92 0.96
N SER A 760 30.36 -13.02 0.41
CA SER A 760 30.10 -13.14 -1.03
C SER A 760 28.62 -13.13 -1.36
N VAL A 761 28.19 -12.21 -2.24
CA VAL A 761 26.80 -12.09 -2.68
C VAL A 761 26.56 -13.00 -3.89
N PRO A 762 25.48 -13.82 -3.90
CA PRO A 762 25.05 -14.59 -5.06
C PRO A 762 24.34 -13.68 -6.08
N LEU A 763 25.12 -12.92 -6.87
CA LEU A 763 24.60 -12.07 -7.95
C LEU A 763 24.06 -12.88 -9.15
N ASP A 764 24.46 -14.15 -9.26
CA ASP A 764 23.79 -15.18 -10.06
C ASP A 764 23.87 -16.54 -9.33
N GLU A 765 23.06 -17.52 -9.76
CA GLU A 765 23.00 -18.86 -9.14
C GLU A 765 24.30 -19.69 -9.29
N GLN A 766 25.33 -19.18 -9.98
CA GLN A 766 26.43 -19.98 -10.53
C GLN A 766 27.84 -19.43 -10.19
N SER A 767 27.96 -18.21 -9.67
CA SER A 767 29.23 -17.60 -9.26
C SER A 767 29.05 -16.45 -8.24
N PRO A 768 28.98 -16.76 -6.93
CA PRO A 768 29.03 -15.75 -5.87
C PRO A 768 30.30 -14.89 -5.96
N GLN A 769 30.19 -13.58 -5.74
CA GLN A 769 31.32 -12.65 -5.77
C GLN A 769 31.51 -11.98 -4.41
N PRO A 770 32.75 -11.91 -3.88
CA PRO A 770 33.03 -11.20 -2.64
C PRO A 770 32.78 -9.69 -2.82
N LEU A 771 32.17 -9.06 -1.81
CA LEU A 771 32.05 -7.60 -1.78
C LEU A 771 33.43 -6.93 -1.71
N PRO A 772 33.60 -5.73 -2.27
CA PRO A 772 34.89 -5.05 -2.29
C PRO A 772 35.28 -4.56 -0.88
N GLU A 773 36.52 -4.83 -0.46
CA GLU A 773 37.11 -4.30 0.78
C GLU A 773 37.04 -2.76 0.85
N LEU A 774 36.80 -2.23 2.06
CA LEU A 774 36.61 -0.81 2.37
C LEU A 774 37.73 -0.30 3.31
N PRO A 775 38.92 0.04 2.79
CA PRO A 775 40.05 0.44 3.63
C PRO A 775 39.84 1.78 4.35
N GLY A 776 38.96 2.67 3.84
CA GLY A 776 38.53 3.87 4.54
C GLY A 776 37.69 3.54 5.77
N ALA A 777 36.70 2.64 5.64
CA ALA A 777 35.92 2.11 6.77
C ALA A 777 36.78 1.45 7.87
N GLU A 778 37.89 0.79 7.53
CA GLU A 778 38.85 0.29 8.53
C GLU A 778 39.53 1.44 9.28
N ALA A 779 40.06 2.42 8.55
CA ALA A 779 40.73 3.60 9.13
C ALA A 779 39.77 4.45 9.97
N GLU A 780 38.52 4.59 9.54
CA GLU A 780 37.42 5.25 10.25
C GLU A 780 37.14 4.60 11.60
N ALA A 781 36.88 3.28 11.60
CA ALA A 781 36.60 2.53 12.84
C ALA A 781 37.77 2.60 13.81
N VAL A 782 39.01 2.48 13.33
CA VAL A 782 40.22 2.62 14.15
C VAL A 782 40.37 4.04 14.71
N ALA A 783 40.09 5.08 13.92
CA ALA A 783 40.14 6.48 14.37
C ALA A 783 39.08 6.77 15.44
N ILE A 784 37.85 6.29 15.24
CA ILE A 784 36.74 6.47 16.19
C ILE A 784 37.01 5.69 17.49
N ALA A 785 37.51 4.46 17.40
CA ALA A 785 37.90 3.67 18.57
C ALA A 785 38.99 4.37 19.40
N ALA A 786 39.96 5.02 18.75
CA ALA A 786 40.98 5.82 19.43
C ALA A 786 40.40 7.08 20.12
N LEU A 787 39.45 7.78 19.47
CA LEU A 787 38.78 8.96 20.04
C LEU A 787 37.99 8.64 21.32
N VAL A 788 37.37 7.46 21.40
CA VAL A 788 36.48 7.07 22.52
C VAL A 788 37.12 6.08 23.51
N ASN A 789 38.42 5.80 23.36
CA ASN A 789 39.19 4.84 24.17
C ASN A 789 38.52 3.44 24.21
N SER A 790 38.24 2.90 23.03
CA SER A 790 37.66 1.57 22.80
C SER A 790 38.50 0.77 21.79
N GLN A 791 38.01 -0.39 21.36
CA GLN A 791 38.60 -1.23 20.32
C GLN A 791 37.63 -1.39 19.15
N ALA A 792 38.13 -1.25 17.93
CA ALA A 792 37.42 -1.62 16.71
C ALA A 792 37.54 -3.13 16.47
N LEU A 793 36.50 -3.73 15.92
CA LEU A 793 36.52 -5.07 15.31
C LEU A 793 36.71 -4.89 13.80
N THR A 794 37.74 -5.54 13.24
CA THR A 794 38.06 -5.44 11.80
C THR A 794 38.48 -6.80 11.22
N GLY A 795 38.39 -6.93 9.90
CA GLY A 795 38.74 -8.14 9.15
C GLY A 795 38.12 -9.39 9.76
N ALA A 796 38.91 -10.47 9.84
CA ALA A 796 38.49 -11.77 10.38
C ALA A 796 38.02 -11.79 11.86
N THR A 797 38.08 -10.66 12.58
CA THR A 797 37.55 -10.54 13.97
C THR A 797 36.16 -9.92 14.05
N ALA A 798 35.68 -9.29 12.97
CA ALA A 798 34.37 -8.67 12.89
C ALA A 798 33.28 -9.68 12.48
N THR A 799 33.22 -10.83 13.17
CA THR A 799 32.25 -11.88 12.84
C THR A 799 30.85 -11.55 13.30
N GLU A 800 29.89 -12.02 12.52
CA GLU A 800 28.48 -11.82 12.76
C GLU A 800 28.02 -12.38 14.11
N SER A 801 28.39 -13.63 14.46
CA SER A 801 28.11 -14.22 15.78
C SER A 801 28.51 -13.28 16.93
N LEU A 802 29.70 -12.67 16.83
CA LEU A 802 30.24 -11.77 17.85
C LEU A 802 29.51 -10.42 17.89
N ILE A 803 29.17 -9.87 16.72
CA ILE A 803 28.50 -8.58 16.59
C ILE A 803 27.05 -8.68 17.06
N THR A 804 26.31 -9.70 16.61
CA THR A 804 24.94 -10.02 17.05
C THR A 804 24.88 -10.29 18.57
N GLN A 805 25.89 -10.95 19.14
CA GLN A 805 26.01 -11.09 20.60
C GLN A 805 26.23 -9.75 21.34
N ARG A 806 27.00 -8.81 20.78
CA ARG A 806 27.34 -7.52 21.42
C ARG A 806 26.30 -6.41 21.19
N LEU A 807 25.53 -6.44 20.12
CA LEU A 807 24.53 -5.42 19.76
C LEU A 807 23.51 -5.11 20.88
N PRO A 808 22.92 -6.09 21.61
CA PRO A 808 22.02 -5.81 22.74
C PRO A 808 22.66 -5.12 23.96
N GLN A 809 23.99 -5.17 24.05
CA GLN A 809 24.79 -4.68 25.18
C GLN A 809 25.33 -3.26 24.91
N ALA A 810 25.64 -2.96 23.64
CA ALA A 810 26.24 -1.69 23.24
C ALA A 810 25.29 -0.49 23.41
N ARG A 811 25.82 0.59 24.00
CA ARG A 811 25.15 1.89 24.13
C ARG A 811 25.41 2.79 22.92
N TYR A 812 26.60 2.66 22.33
CA TYR A 812 27.00 3.33 21.10
C TYR A 812 27.46 2.28 20.10
N ILE A 813 26.81 2.25 18.93
CA ILE A 813 27.07 1.29 17.86
C ILE A 813 27.54 2.07 16.64
N HIS A 814 28.65 1.64 16.04
CA HIS A 814 29.20 2.18 14.82
C HIS A 814 29.59 1.03 13.89
N LEU A 815 28.99 0.99 12.69
CA LEU A 815 29.17 -0.07 11.71
C LEU A 815 29.60 0.55 10.38
N ALA A 816 30.89 0.45 10.05
CA ALA A 816 31.48 0.90 8.78
C ALA A 816 31.78 -0.31 7.89
N THR A 817 30.90 -0.59 6.94
CA THR A 817 30.90 -1.78 6.08
C THR A 817 29.90 -1.59 4.92
N HIS A 818 29.63 -2.60 4.09
CA HIS A 818 28.55 -2.51 3.11
C HIS A 818 27.18 -2.68 3.76
N GLY A 819 26.25 -1.81 3.36
CA GLY A 819 24.82 -2.04 3.49
C GLY A 819 24.29 -2.58 2.17
N LEU A 820 23.44 -3.61 2.23
CA LEU A 820 22.64 -4.06 1.10
C LEU A 820 21.21 -3.53 1.27
N LEU A 821 20.56 -3.16 0.17
CA LEU A 821 19.16 -2.68 0.17
C LEU A 821 18.15 -3.70 -0.36
N ASP A 822 18.62 -4.84 -0.84
CA ASP A 822 17.78 -5.89 -1.39
C ASP A 822 17.27 -6.84 -0.28
N ASP A 823 16.26 -7.64 -0.63
CA ASP A 823 15.61 -8.64 0.23
C ASP A 823 16.34 -9.97 0.07
N ILE A 824 17.49 -10.11 0.75
CA ILE A 824 18.46 -11.18 0.49
C ILE A 824 18.06 -12.55 1.08
N ASP A 825 17.25 -12.56 2.15
CA ASP A 825 16.70 -13.77 2.77
C ASP A 825 15.31 -14.13 2.19
N GLY A 826 14.65 -13.16 1.53
CA GLY A 826 13.31 -13.31 0.98
C GLY A 826 12.21 -13.25 2.04
N GLU A 827 12.50 -12.85 3.28
CA GLU A 827 11.52 -12.74 4.37
C GLU A 827 10.66 -11.47 4.29
N GLY A 828 10.89 -10.59 3.30
CA GLY A 828 10.00 -9.47 2.97
C GLY A 828 10.41 -8.12 3.58
N ILE A 829 11.55 -8.08 4.28
CA ILE A 829 12.11 -6.87 4.91
C ILE A 829 13.47 -6.57 4.27
N PRO A 830 13.53 -5.75 3.20
CA PRO A 830 14.79 -5.42 2.55
C PRO A 830 15.80 -4.76 3.49
N GLY A 831 17.07 -5.13 3.35
CA GLY A 831 18.17 -4.56 4.12
C GLY A 831 19.04 -5.61 4.80
N ALA A 832 20.37 -5.52 4.62
CA ALA A 832 21.33 -6.32 5.40
C ALA A 832 22.65 -5.56 5.61
N ILE A 833 23.46 -6.01 6.57
CA ILE A 833 24.77 -5.45 6.88
C ILE A 833 25.83 -6.53 6.68
N ALA A 834 26.77 -6.30 5.76
CA ALA A 834 27.85 -7.23 5.48
C ALA A 834 28.85 -7.29 6.65
N LEU A 835 29.08 -8.48 7.19
CA LEU A 835 29.95 -8.81 8.32
C LEU A 835 30.84 -10.01 7.96
N THR A 836 31.77 -10.39 8.83
CA THR A 836 32.60 -11.58 8.56
C THR A 836 31.78 -12.86 8.78
N PRO A 837 31.67 -13.75 7.78
CA PRO A 837 31.02 -15.04 7.93
C PRO A 837 31.81 -15.95 8.89
N ASP A 838 31.13 -16.83 9.61
CA ASP A 838 31.78 -17.82 10.48
C ASP A 838 31.20 -19.24 10.33
N ASN A 839 31.19 -20.05 11.39
CA ASN A 839 30.69 -21.44 11.34
C ASN A 839 29.18 -21.55 11.65
N HIS A 840 28.53 -20.44 11.99
CA HIS A 840 27.13 -20.37 12.38
C HIS A 840 26.33 -19.47 11.45
N GLU A 841 26.84 -18.27 11.18
CA GLU A 841 26.15 -17.22 10.43
C GLU A 841 26.87 -16.93 9.09
N ASP A 842 26.13 -16.45 8.07
CA ASP A 842 26.59 -16.38 6.67
C ASP A 842 27.31 -15.09 6.28
N GLY A 843 27.39 -14.12 7.19
CA GLY A 843 28.02 -12.83 7.01
C GLY A 843 27.06 -11.70 6.65
N PHE A 844 25.73 -11.87 6.69
CA PHE A 844 24.78 -10.84 6.31
C PHE A 844 23.68 -10.57 7.34
N LEU A 845 23.97 -9.71 8.31
CA LEU A 845 23.05 -9.40 9.40
C LEU A 845 21.79 -8.70 8.87
N THR A 846 20.70 -9.44 8.77
CA THR A 846 19.51 -8.99 8.02
C THR A 846 18.65 -8.03 8.83
N ALA A 847 17.84 -7.24 8.13
CA ALA A 847 16.87 -6.35 8.75
C ALA A 847 15.84 -7.12 9.60
N ASN A 848 15.58 -8.41 9.31
CA ASN A 848 14.72 -9.28 10.10
C ASN A 848 15.42 -9.82 11.36
N GLU A 849 16.68 -10.21 11.28
CA GLU A 849 17.45 -10.62 12.47
C GLU A 849 17.66 -9.46 13.44
N LEU A 850 18.05 -8.29 12.91
CA LEU A 850 18.09 -7.04 13.65
C LEU A 850 16.75 -6.73 14.32
N PHE A 851 15.62 -7.04 13.66
CA PHE A 851 14.28 -6.90 14.22
C PHE A 851 14.02 -7.87 15.38
N GLN A 852 14.69 -9.02 15.48
CA GLN A 852 14.53 -9.93 16.63
C GLN A 852 15.29 -9.45 17.90
N LEU A 853 16.29 -8.59 17.75
CA LEU A 853 17.11 -8.09 18.86
C LEU A 853 16.38 -7.12 19.82
N LYS A 854 16.98 -6.89 20.99
CA LYS A 854 16.56 -5.91 22.01
C LYS A 854 17.72 -4.98 22.34
N LEU A 855 17.76 -3.82 21.69
CA LEU A 855 18.87 -2.88 21.74
C LEU A 855 18.69 -1.83 22.84
N GLN A 856 19.80 -1.41 23.43
CA GLN A 856 19.85 -0.37 24.46
C GLN A 856 20.59 0.91 24.00
N ALA A 857 20.87 1.00 22.70
CA ALA A 857 21.68 2.05 22.12
C ALA A 857 21.03 3.44 22.17
N ASP A 858 21.82 4.46 22.52
CA ASP A 858 21.44 5.87 22.36
C ASP A 858 21.64 6.33 20.91
N LEU A 859 22.67 5.81 20.25
CA LEU A 859 23.05 6.12 18.88
C LEU A 859 23.59 4.87 18.18
N VAL A 860 23.05 4.61 16.98
CA VAL A 860 23.61 3.71 15.98
C VAL A 860 24.10 4.57 14.80
N VAL A 861 25.31 4.32 14.30
CA VAL A 861 25.81 4.92 13.06
C VAL A 861 26.02 3.81 12.04
N LEU A 862 25.27 3.87 10.95
CA LEU A 862 25.47 3.03 9.77
C LEU A 862 26.33 3.82 8.79
N SER A 863 27.64 3.66 8.91
CA SER A 863 28.63 4.26 8.01
C SER A 863 28.83 3.38 6.79
N ALA A 864 27.71 3.11 6.13
CA ALA A 864 27.54 2.00 5.20
C ALA A 864 26.67 2.44 4.03
N CYS A 865 26.94 1.89 2.85
CA CYS A 865 26.35 2.26 1.57
C CYS A 865 24.80 2.25 1.59
N ASP A 866 24.18 3.37 1.21
CA ASP A 866 22.72 3.56 1.01
C ASP A 866 21.80 3.08 2.17
N THR A 867 22.30 2.98 3.40
CA THR A 867 21.62 2.35 4.56
C THR A 867 20.41 3.11 5.13
N GLY A 868 20.18 4.33 4.64
CA GLY A 868 18.98 5.14 4.88
C GLY A 868 17.95 5.04 3.75
N GLY A 869 18.31 4.41 2.64
CA GLY A 869 17.37 3.91 1.64
C GLY A 869 16.62 2.67 2.12
N GLY A 870 15.93 2.03 1.18
CA GLY A 870 15.05 0.89 1.43
C GLY A 870 13.78 0.96 0.58
N ARG A 871 12.82 0.07 0.82
CA ARG A 871 11.52 0.11 0.14
C ARG A 871 10.68 1.24 0.72
N ILE A 872 10.49 2.29 -0.07
CA ILE A 872 9.63 3.43 0.27
C ILE A 872 8.16 3.00 0.10
N THR A 873 7.37 3.25 1.13
CA THR A 873 5.91 3.05 1.18
C THR A 873 5.25 4.25 1.86
N GLY A 874 3.92 4.31 1.88
CA GLY A 874 3.17 5.29 2.65
C GLY A 874 3.33 5.16 4.18
N ASP A 875 3.75 3.99 4.69
CA ASP A 875 4.20 3.82 6.10
C ASP A 875 5.66 4.33 6.31
N GLY A 876 6.26 4.95 5.29
CA GLY A 876 7.63 5.45 5.28
C GLY A 876 8.64 4.46 4.68
N VAL A 877 9.92 4.68 4.98
CA VAL A 877 11.01 3.81 4.53
C VAL A 877 11.03 2.50 5.33
N ILE A 878 10.98 1.37 4.63
CA ILE A 878 11.21 0.03 5.17
C ILE A 878 12.67 -0.32 4.89
N GLY A 879 13.46 -0.53 5.95
CA GLY A 879 14.87 -0.87 5.87
C GLY A 879 15.53 -0.89 7.25
N LEU A 880 16.87 -0.95 7.27
CA LEU A 880 17.68 -1.06 8.49
C LEU A 880 17.33 -0.02 9.57
N SER A 881 17.05 1.22 9.19
CA SER A 881 16.63 2.29 10.11
C SER A 881 15.35 1.95 10.90
N ARG A 882 14.38 1.25 10.27
CA ARG A 882 13.17 0.72 10.92
C ARG A 882 13.51 -0.37 11.94
N SER A 883 14.41 -1.28 11.58
CA SER A 883 14.84 -2.39 12.45
C SER A 883 15.61 -1.89 13.68
N PHE A 884 16.59 -1.00 13.54
CA PHE A 884 17.31 -0.45 14.70
C PHE A 884 16.40 0.33 15.67
N LEU A 885 15.56 1.23 15.16
CA LEU A 885 14.64 2.03 15.99
C LEU A 885 13.53 1.19 16.64
N SER A 886 13.03 0.15 15.96
CA SER A 886 12.05 -0.76 16.56
C SER A 886 12.70 -1.67 17.62
N SER A 887 13.84 -2.28 17.34
CA SER A 887 14.57 -3.16 18.27
C SER A 887 15.14 -2.45 19.49
N GLY A 888 15.36 -1.13 19.42
CA GLY A 888 15.45 -0.31 20.63
C GLY A 888 16.43 0.85 20.60
N ALA A 889 17.05 1.19 19.46
CA ALA A 889 17.87 2.39 19.36
C ALA A 889 17.04 3.66 19.66
N ASN A 890 17.63 4.64 20.34
CA ASN A 890 17.00 5.97 20.51
C ASN A 890 17.22 6.85 19.27
N SER A 891 18.32 6.67 18.54
CA SER A 891 18.62 7.37 17.29
C SER A 891 19.52 6.57 16.35
N VAL A 892 19.44 6.85 15.05
CA VAL A 892 20.25 6.22 14.00
C VAL A 892 20.75 7.30 13.03
N VAL A 893 22.04 7.30 12.68
CA VAL A 893 22.60 8.01 11.52
C VAL A 893 22.73 7.02 10.37
N VAL A 894 22.22 7.39 9.20
CA VAL A 894 22.17 6.55 7.99
C VAL A 894 22.48 7.34 6.73
N SER A 895 22.90 6.68 5.65
CA SER A 895 23.22 7.31 4.36
C SER A 895 22.07 7.19 3.33
N LEU A 896 21.70 8.27 2.66
CA LEU A 896 20.66 8.29 1.62
C LEU A 896 21.18 7.91 0.21
N TRP A 897 22.46 7.54 0.12
CA TRP A 897 23.16 7.01 -1.07
C TRP A 897 24.54 6.47 -0.66
N THR A 898 25.22 5.77 -1.58
CA THR A 898 26.64 5.38 -1.45
C THR A 898 27.55 6.61 -1.43
N VAL A 899 28.08 6.98 -0.26
CA VAL A 899 29.05 8.08 -0.07
C VAL A 899 30.49 7.54 -0.27
N PRO A 900 31.41 8.27 -0.94
CA PRO A 900 32.77 7.77 -1.17
C PRO A 900 33.55 7.48 0.12
N ASP A 901 34.04 6.24 0.27
CA ASP A 901 34.78 5.66 1.42
C ASP A 901 35.70 6.65 2.17
N VAL A 902 36.62 7.32 1.47
CA VAL A 902 37.56 8.29 2.08
C VAL A 902 36.87 9.55 2.64
N ALA A 903 35.79 10.01 2.00
CA ALA A 903 35.02 11.16 2.49
C ALA A 903 34.09 10.78 3.65
N THR A 904 33.57 9.55 3.65
CA THR A 904 32.83 8.95 4.77
C THR A 904 33.71 8.86 6.02
N ALA A 905 34.93 8.33 5.88
CA ALA A 905 35.90 8.23 6.96
C ALA A 905 36.27 9.60 7.56
N ASP A 906 36.46 10.62 6.70
CA ASP A 906 36.68 12.01 7.11
C ASP A 906 35.47 12.58 7.88
N LEU A 907 34.25 12.33 7.40
CA LEU A 907 33.01 12.84 7.98
C LEU A 907 32.71 12.20 9.34
N MET A 908 32.77 10.88 9.45
CA MET A 908 32.46 10.22 10.72
C MET A 908 33.55 10.47 11.76
N THR A 909 34.82 10.55 11.36
CA THR A 909 35.88 11.01 12.27
C THR A 909 35.60 12.43 12.77
N ALA A 910 35.17 13.35 11.90
CA ALA A 910 34.78 14.71 12.30
C ALA A 910 33.51 14.74 13.17
N PHE A 911 32.55 13.84 12.96
CA PHE A 911 31.33 13.70 13.77
C PHE A 911 31.66 13.27 15.20
N TYR A 912 32.47 12.23 15.40
CA TYR A 912 32.88 11.80 16.73
C TYR A 912 33.84 12.80 17.42
N GLN A 913 34.56 13.63 16.68
CA GLN A 913 35.30 14.77 17.23
C GLN A 913 34.37 15.92 17.66
N ALA A 914 33.28 16.17 16.92
CA ALA A 914 32.33 17.24 17.23
C ALA A 914 31.42 16.89 18.42
N LEU A 915 30.97 15.63 18.54
CA LEU A 915 30.00 15.15 19.54
C LEU A 915 30.24 15.64 20.99
N PRO A 916 31.46 15.64 21.56
CA PRO A 916 31.70 16.10 22.93
C PRO A 916 31.75 17.63 23.09
N THR A 917 31.72 18.38 21.98
CA THR A 917 31.90 19.85 21.95
C THR A 917 30.64 20.60 21.50
N THR A 918 29.77 19.93 20.74
CA THR A 918 28.44 20.42 20.35
C THR A 918 27.39 20.17 21.42
N SER A 919 26.29 20.92 21.38
CA SER A 919 25.17 20.78 22.30
C SER A 919 24.28 19.54 22.04
N HIS A 920 24.31 18.97 20.83
CA HIS A 920 23.54 17.78 20.46
C HIS A 920 24.06 17.05 19.20
N LYS A 921 23.71 15.77 19.02
CA LYS A 921 24.13 14.93 17.88
C LYS A 921 23.83 15.54 16.51
N ALA A 922 22.68 16.18 16.31
CA ALA A 922 22.37 16.79 15.00
C ALA A 922 23.33 17.95 14.65
N GLN A 923 23.76 18.74 15.64
CA GLN A 923 24.76 19.80 15.47
C GLN A 923 26.15 19.19 15.17
N ALA A 924 26.51 18.10 15.85
CA ALA A 924 27.74 17.37 15.55
C ALA A 924 27.78 16.88 14.09
N LEU A 925 26.66 16.34 13.58
CA LEU A 925 26.56 15.87 12.20
C LEU A 925 26.68 17.05 11.21
N ARG A 926 26.01 18.18 11.47
CA ARG A 926 26.17 19.40 10.68
C ARG A 926 27.62 19.91 10.67
N GLN A 927 28.27 19.97 11.84
CA GLN A 927 29.66 20.42 11.94
C GLN A 927 30.62 19.48 11.21
N ALA A 928 30.36 18.16 11.24
CA ALA A 928 31.10 17.18 10.46
C ALA A 928 30.97 17.42 8.96
N MET A 929 29.73 17.56 8.45
CA MET A 929 29.47 17.85 7.04
C MET A 929 30.18 19.12 6.56
N LEU A 930 30.09 20.23 7.32
CA LEU A 930 30.74 21.51 7.01
C LEU A 930 32.29 21.44 7.10
N SER A 931 32.83 20.48 7.85
CA SER A 931 34.27 20.18 7.91
C SER A 931 34.71 19.36 6.70
N THR A 932 33.97 18.31 6.35
CA THR A 932 34.20 17.45 5.18
C THR A 932 34.10 18.24 3.88
N GLN A 933 33.13 19.16 3.77
CA GLN A 933 32.96 20.06 2.61
C GLN A 933 34.23 20.88 2.28
N GLN A 934 35.07 21.21 3.26
CA GLN A 934 36.31 21.97 3.02
C GLN A 934 37.39 21.14 2.31
N ARG A 935 37.32 19.81 2.39
CA ARG A 935 38.26 18.87 1.76
C ARG A 935 37.66 18.21 0.52
N HIS A 936 36.35 17.95 0.57
CA HIS A 936 35.55 17.30 -0.48
C HIS A 936 34.37 18.24 -0.84
N PRO A 937 34.56 19.26 -1.70
CA PRO A 937 33.55 20.31 -1.91
C PRO A 937 32.22 19.83 -2.48
N HIS A 938 32.20 18.68 -3.15
CA HIS A 938 31.04 18.16 -3.86
C HIS A 938 30.00 17.56 -2.91
N PRO A 939 28.70 17.91 -3.01
CA PRO A 939 27.67 17.53 -2.03
C PRO A 939 27.49 16.02 -1.85
N SER A 940 27.77 15.21 -2.87
CA SER A 940 27.74 13.74 -2.77
C SER A 940 28.64 13.16 -1.67
N ALA A 941 29.68 13.90 -1.26
CA ALA A 941 30.69 13.48 -0.28
C ALA A 941 30.33 13.84 1.17
N TRP A 942 29.32 14.68 1.41
CA TRP A 942 28.95 15.12 2.77
C TRP A 942 27.45 15.18 3.04
N ALA A 943 26.61 15.50 2.05
CA ALA A 943 25.16 15.67 2.24
C ALA A 943 24.37 14.36 2.39
N GLY A 944 25.04 13.21 2.25
CA GLY A 944 24.40 11.89 2.20
C GLY A 944 23.85 11.39 3.55
N PHE A 945 24.37 11.86 4.67
CA PHE A 945 23.97 11.35 5.98
C PHE A 945 22.77 12.10 6.58
N THR A 946 21.84 11.38 7.21
CA THR A 946 20.75 11.97 8.00
C THR A 946 20.68 11.30 9.38
N LEU A 947 20.37 12.10 10.40
CA LEU A 947 20.01 11.61 11.74
C LEU A 947 18.49 11.38 11.80
N ILE A 948 18.08 10.26 12.39
CA ILE A 948 16.69 9.85 12.59
C ILE A 948 16.48 9.45 14.06
N GLY A 949 15.38 9.93 14.67
CA GLY A 949 15.05 9.66 16.08
C GLY A 949 15.49 10.77 17.03
N ASP A 950 15.90 10.42 18.25
CA ASP A 950 16.33 11.40 19.27
C ASP A 950 17.59 12.16 18.81
N TRP A 951 17.47 13.46 18.61
CA TRP A 951 18.51 14.32 18.04
C TRP A 951 19.58 14.79 19.03
N ARG A 952 19.36 14.54 20.33
CA ARG A 952 20.15 15.05 21.47
C ARG A 952 21.44 14.28 21.66
#